data_AF-A0A812MLR0-F1
#
_entry.id   AF-A0A812MLR0-F1
#
_cell.length_a   1.000
_cell.length_b   1.000
_cell.length_c   1.000
_cell.angle_alpha   90.00
_cell.angle_beta   90.00
_cell.angle_gamma   90.00
#
_symmetry.space_group_name_H-M   'P 1'
#
loop_
_entity.id
_entity.type
_entity.pdbx_description
1 polymer ?
#
loop_
_entity_poly.entity_id
_entity_poly.type
_entity_poly.pdbx_seq_one_letter_code
_entity_poly.pdbx_strand_id
1 'polypeptide(L)'
;MPDALRLHRTFGIAALRQADKWEAVVDNLVAMPARRTTPNTACYHQVVAGCHKRWEFGIALVSLSAGILRRSLPLVTSALQLQAEQAWHCSLNMLGLVRQAGMIPDAVAITSFGQARRWRSTLRILSAAQHADIETDLIAYNVVAAGIAAESAWREAASSMCQAISKSVRPDAASVNIQLSSGKWNWALDLLQRQVAARLRRTTMHFNTAVSACEKQGDWARSLQVFTCMQQSGGEPNAVTFGGKICADAEQSWPAALHGLHAMSHELLIPPSAIHYGALLSAAVHDEVWEAALQCFSWMYKAQLPPSDICIDLVIVACEKAGQKGQALMALWQSEESSMFPASTASFCLALARLSVREPEILHATFDSVLAELGHHDAEDLAALWWSFATLGAWSPKVMEAVRAKLMASEPSLSLENLSVVAWACAASMPDVVTLLWVQTEARECWWRERDLPWHRGDSTQQLLTITWACSFAKSLTADFRRFVEQRALTVGRGLDAKAANAVTDPASSRGDAPSAPQLEDPRVELCLNDRLVLYKPPGWEVHDGFVPNQLRRFLQDQVGPLPLTYDQTHSFGFLHRLDVPSSGLVLAAKTYEAFYEMQVQLAAGLIRRKYLAMAHGWMPCSREVLASVSWGGGHPTRSGGSGKASKTWFHVLARDAAATHALSLLSVQIFTGRRHQIRSHLAHIGHPLARDELYASMATLNADLRLRTRTCLHRFSLAFKGSTGENHDVVAQCPADLLNFLLGIFDARDFPNELQHLVSRQG
;
A
#
# COMPACT_ATOMS: atom_id res chain seq x y z
N MET A 1 -37.44 57.78 -28.25
CA MET A 1 -36.44 56.71 -28.41
C MET A 1 -35.54 56.58 -27.17
N PRO A 2 -35.98 55.95 -26.06
CA PRO A 2 -35.12 55.67 -24.91
C PRO A 2 -34.56 54.23 -24.87
N ASP A 3 -35.11 53.29 -25.65
CA ASP A 3 -34.80 51.86 -25.50
C ASP A 3 -33.51 51.40 -26.19
N ALA A 4 -33.03 52.12 -27.21
CA ALA A 4 -31.79 51.78 -27.91
C ALA A 4 -30.51 52.02 -27.07
N LEU A 5 -30.54 52.99 -26.15
CA LEU A 5 -29.41 53.33 -25.28
C LEU A 5 -29.23 52.36 -24.10
N ARG A 6 -30.28 51.60 -23.72
CA ARG A 6 -30.19 50.58 -22.67
C ARG A 6 -29.55 49.29 -23.20
N LEU A 7 -29.88 48.87 -24.42
CA LEU A 7 -29.34 47.65 -25.04
C LEU A 7 -27.83 47.73 -25.27
N HIS A 8 -27.32 48.86 -25.77
CA HIS A 8 -25.89 49.00 -26.09
C HIS A 8 -24.95 48.82 -24.87
N ARG A 9 -25.42 49.15 -23.67
CA ARG A 9 -24.61 49.10 -22.43
C ARG A 9 -24.51 47.69 -21.84
N THR A 10 -25.59 46.90 -21.90
CA THR A 10 -25.56 45.45 -21.60
C THR A 10 -24.68 44.69 -22.59
N PHE A 11 -24.65 45.08 -23.85
CA PHE A 11 -23.74 44.51 -24.85
C PHE A 11 -22.27 44.88 -24.59
N GLY A 12 -21.98 46.07 -24.05
CA GLY A 12 -20.63 46.49 -23.66
C GLY A 12 -20.03 45.64 -22.52
N ILE A 13 -20.83 45.32 -21.49
CA ILE A 13 -20.39 44.44 -20.39
C ILE A 13 -20.22 42.99 -20.89
N ALA A 14 -21.09 42.52 -21.77
CA ALA A 14 -20.96 41.20 -22.41
C ALA A 14 -19.72 41.08 -23.32
N ALA A 15 -19.35 42.16 -24.02
CA ALA A 15 -18.12 42.21 -24.82
C ALA A 15 -16.85 42.24 -23.93
N LEU A 16 -16.89 42.93 -22.79
CA LEU A 16 -15.78 42.94 -21.82
C LEU A 16 -15.58 41.57 -21.14
N ARG A 17 -16.65 40.79 -20.96
CA ARG A 17 -16.59 39.39 -20.50
C ARG A 17 -15.78 38.50 -21.44
N GLN A 18 -15.92 38.66 -22.75
CA GLN A 18 -15.14 37.88 -23.73
C GLN A 18 -13.65 38.27 -23.77
N ALA A 19 -13.29 39.44 -23.19
CA ALA A 19 -11.95 39.99 -23.23
C ALA A 19 -11.12 39.76 -21.94
N ASP A 20 -11.61 38.98 -20.97
CA ASP A 20 -10.93 38.61 -19.71
C ASP A 20 -10.50 39.81 -18.80
N LYS A 21 -11.12 40.99 -18.98
CA LYS A 21 -10.81 42.23 -18.26
C LYS A 21 -11.82 42.54 -17.15
N TRP A 22 -11.68 41.90 -15.98
CA TRP A 22 -12.63 42.04 -14.86
C TRP A 22 -12.61 43.40 -14.16
N GLU A 23 -11.45 44.07 -14.09
CA GLU A 23 -11.30 45.39 -13.41
C GLU A 23 -12.14 46.47 -14.11
N ALA A 24 -12.08 46.52 -15.44
CA ALA A 24 -12.88 47.44 -16.25
C ALA A 24 -14.40 47.17 -16.14
N VAL A 25 -14.81 45.95 -15.79
CA VAL A 25 -16.22 45.58 -15.56
C VAL A 25 -16.70 46.08 -14.20
N VAL A 26 -15.86 45.99 -13.16
CA VAL A 26 -16.15 46.50 -11.82
C VAL A 26 -16.18 48.04 -11.80
N ASP A 27 -15.20 48.69 -12.42
CA ASP A 27 -15.14 50.16 -12.51
C ASP A 27 -16.38 50.75 -13.22
N ASN A 28 -16.85 50.09 -14.27
CA ASN A 28 -18.08 50.49 -14.96
C ASN A 28 -19.32 50.33 -14.09
N LEU A 29 -19.37 49.33 -13.19
CA LEU A 29 -20.49 49.13 -12.27
C LEU A 29 -20.48 50.16 -11.14
N VAL A 30 -19.30 50.53 -10.62
CA VAL A 30 -19.10 51.60 -9.62
C VAL A 30 -19.40 52.98 -10.19
N ALA A 31 -19.17 53.21 -11.49
CA ALA A 31 -19.46 54.49 -12.16
C ALA A 31 -20.95 54.69 -12.54
N MET A 32 -21.81 53.65 -12.44
CA MET A 32 -23.23 53.74 -12.81
C MET A 32 -24.08 54.71 -11.98
N PRO A 33 -23.93 54.82 -10.65
CA PRO A 33 -24.67 55.76 -9.82
C PRO A 33 -24.35 57.22 -10.15
N ALA A 34 -23.07 57.52 -10.40
CA ALA A 34 -22.61 58.85 -10.85
C ALA A 34 -23.20 59.25 -12.21
N ARG A 35 -23.62 58.26 -13.02
CA ARG A 35 -24.23 58.43 -14.35
C ARG A 35 -25.77 58.34 -14.33
N ARG A 36 -26.40 58.39 -13.14
CA ARG A 36 -27.87 58.28 -12.93
C ARG A 36 -28.49 57.01 -13.53
N THR A 37 -27.78 55.90 -13.52
CA THR A 37 -28.30 54.58 -13.92
C THR A 37 -28.23 53.58 -12.77
N THR A 38 -29.33 52.88 -12.50
CA THR A 38 -29.39 51.85 -11.46
C THR A 38 -28.95 50.49 -12.02
N PRO A 39 -27.94 49.83 -11.43
CA PRO A 39 -27.53 48.49 -11.87
C PRO A 39 -28.65 47.47 -11.61
N ASN A 40 -28.90 46.59 -12.60
CA ASN A 40 -29.91 45.53 -12.52
C ASN A 40 -29.27 44.16 -12.23
N THR A 41 -30.09 43.14 -11.99
CA THR A 41 -29.67 41.75 -11.71
C THR A 41 -28.75 41.16 -12.79
N ALA A 42 -28.97 41.50 -14.06
CA ALA A 42 -28.13 41.05 -15.18
C ALA A 42 -26.72 41.66 -15.18
N CYS A 43 -26.57 42.95 -14.78
CA CYS A 43 -25.27 43.59 -14.63
C CYS A 43 -24.44 42.89 -13.54
N TYR A 44 -25.02 42.65 -12.37
CA TYR A 44 -24.35 41.94 -11.28
C TYR A 44 -24.00 40.50 -11.65
N HIS A 45 -24.86 39.78 -12.38
CA HIS A 45 -24.57 38.43 -12.89
C HIS A 45 -23.36 38.39 -13.80
N GLN A 46 -23.23 39.34 -14.72
CA GLN A 46 -22.10 39.39 -15.65
C GLN A 46 -20.78 39.75 -14.95
N VAL A 47 -20.82 40.56 -13.89
CA VAL A 47 -19.63 40.86 -13.08
C VAL A 47 -19.19 39.62 -12.30
N VAL A 48 -20.12 38.94 -11.62
CA VAL A 48 -19.82 37.70 -10.89
C VAL A 48 -19.24 36.63 -11.84
N ALA A 49 -19.85 36.43 -13.01
CA ALA A 49 -19.35 35.49 -14.01
C ALA A 49 -17.99 35.89 -14.64
N GLY A 50 -17.58 37.16 -14.54
CA GLY A 50 -16.27 37.65 -15.00
C GLY A 50 -15.15 37.52 -13.97
N CYS A 51 -15.47 37.26 -12.70
CA CYS A 51 -14.51 37.21 -11.59
C CYS A 51 -13.83 35.83 -11.41
N HIS A 52 -13.75 34.97 -12.44
CA HIS A 52 -13.31 33.57 -12.35
C HIS A 52 -11.98 33.36 -11.59
N LYS A 53 -11.03 34.31 -11.66
CA LYS A 53 -9.72 34.20 -10.98
C LYS A 53 -9.66 34.83 -9.57
N ARG A 54 -10.67 35.60 -9.13
CA ARG A 54 -10.73 36.25 -7.80
C ARG A 54 -12.13 36.13 -7.20
N TRP A 55 -12.45 34.94 -6.71
CA TRP A 55 -13.75 34.55 -6.19
C TRP A 55 -14.20 35.33 -4.94
N GLU A 56 -13.26 35.76 -4.10
CA GLU A 56 -13.53 36.55 -2.88
C GLU A 56 -14.28 37.86 -3.17
N PHE A 57 -13.92 38.50 -4.29
CA PHE A 57 -14.52 39.77 -4.72
C PHE A 57 -15.98 39.58 -5.17
N GLY A 58 -16.26 38.46 -5.86
CA GLY A 58 -17.62 38.08 -6.25
C GLY A 58 -18.53 37.85 -5.04
N ILE A 59 -18.02 37.22 -3.98
CA ILE A 59 -18.77 36.98 -2.73
C ILE A 59 -19.03 38.28 -1.98
N ALA A 60 -18.04 39.17 -1.87
CA ALA A 60 -18.21 40.48 -1.27
C ALA A 60 -19.30 41.29 -1.99
N LEU A 61 -19.30 41.27 -3.33
CA LEU A 61 -20.31 41.92 -4.17
C LEU A 61 -21.72 41.38 -3.94
N VAL A 62 -21.89 40.05 -3.86
CA VAL A 62 -23.20 39.43 -3.57
C VAL A 62 -23.65 39.77 -2.14
N SER A 63 -22.73 39.78 -1.18
CA SER A 63 -23.00 40.06 0.23
C SER A 63 -23.40 41.53 0.48
N LEU A 64 -22.80 42.46 -0.27
CA LEU A 64 -23.03 43.91 -0.24
C LEU A 64 -24.28 44.34 -1.03
N SER A 65 -24.82 43.49 -1.90
CA SER A 65 -26.02 43.82 -2.68
C SER A 65 -27.28 43.79 -1.79
N ALA A 66 -27.95 44.93 -1.64
CA ALA A 66 -29.08 45.09 -0.73
C ALA A 66 -30.36 44.35 -1.20
N GLY A 67 -30.99 43.63 -0.27
CA GLY A 67 -32.41 43.22 -0.20
C GLY A 67 -33.07 42.50 -1.38
N ILE A 68 -33.07 43.13 -2.56
CA ILE A 68 -33.79 42.69 -3.76
C ILE A 68 -32.91 41.79 -4.65
N LEU A 69 -31.58 41.92 -4.57
CA LEU A 69 -30.62 41.12 -5.35
C LEU A 69 -30.30 39.74 -4.75
N ARG A 70 -30.43 39.59 -3.42
CA ARG A 70 -30.32 38.29 -2.70
C ARG A 70 -31.35 37.26 -3.12
N ARG A 71 -32.44 37.67 -3.76
CA ARG A 71 -33.52 36.79 -4.25
C ARG A 71 -33.40 36.43 -5.74
N SER A 72 -32.33 36.84 -6.42
CA SER A 72 -32.14 36.53 -7.84
C SER A 72 -31.38 35.21 -8.03
N LEU A 73 -32.09 34.18 -8.50
CA LEU A 73 -31.56 32.83 -8.72
C LEU A 73 -30.28 32.85 -9.62
N PRO A 74 -30.24 33.57 -10.76
CA PRO A 74 -29.07 33.54 -11.64
C PRO A 74 -27.78 34.06 -10.97
N LEU A 75 -27.89 35.07 -10.11
CA LEU A 75 -26.74 35.68 -9.42
C LEU A 75 -26.11 34.70 -8.43
N VAL A 76 -26.95 33.98 -7.70
CA VAL A 76 -26.53 32.97 -6.73
C VAL A 76 -25.99 31.73 -7.44
N THR A 77 -26.61 31.31 -8.55
CA THR A 77 -26.14 30.20 -9.38
C THR A 77 -24.76 30.47 -10.01
N SER A 78 -24.51 31.69 -10.52
CA SER A 78 -23.18 32.08 -11.04
C SER A 78 -22.10 32.15 -9.96
N ALA A 79 -22.46 32.62 -8.75
CA ALA A 79 -21.53 32.63 -7.61
C ALA A 79 -21.20 31.20 -7.12
N LEU A 80 -22.19 30.30 -7.14
CA LEU A 80 -22.01 28.88 -6.83
C LEU A 80 -21.11 28.17 -7.86
N GLN A 81 -21.21 28.53 -9.14
CA GLN A 81 -20.39 27.95 -10.21
C GLN A 81 -18.91 28.37 -10.12
N LEU A 82 -18.63 29.61 -9.70
CA LEU A 82 -17.26 30.09 -9.46
C LEU A 82 -16.55 29.37 -8.30
N GLN A 83 -17.32 28.83 -7.36
CA GLN A 83 -16.82 28.45 -6.03
C GLN A 83 -16.55 26.94 -5.89
N ALA A 84 -17.15 26.13 -6.75
CA ALA A 84 -17.05 24.67 -6.74
C ALA A 84 -15.61 24.14 -6.89
N GLU A 85 -14.70 24.90 -7.51
CA GLU A 85 -13.34 24.44 -7.75
C GLU A 85 -12.36 24.70 -6.58
N GLN A 86 -12.62 25.67 -5.68
CA GLN A 86 -11.61 26.11 -4.70
C GLN A 86 -12.09 26.26 -3.23
N ALA A 87 -13.37 26.54 -2.94
CA ALA A 87 -13.80 26.88 -1.56
C ALA A 87 -15.25 26.43 -1.23
N TRP A 88 -15.49 25.12 -1.15
CA TRP A 88 -16.82 24.50 -1.03
C TRP A 88 -17.63 24.85 0.23
N HIS A 89 -16.98 25.21 1.35
CA HIS A 89 -17.67 25.53 2.61
C HIS A 89 -18.59 26.74 2.48
N CYS A 90 -18.16 27.80 1.77
CA CYS A 90 -19.01 28.96 1.61
C CYS A 90 -20.13 28.71 0.57
N SER A 91 -19.99 27.73 -0.34
CA SER A 91 -21.08 27.31 -1.23
C SER A 91 -22.23 26.66 -0.45
N LEU A 92 -21.92 25.89 0.60
CA LEU A 92 -22.92 25.34 1.51
C LEU A 92 -23.63 26.43 2.33
N ASN A 93 -22.88 27.44 2.79
CA ASN A 93 -23.48 28.60 3.46
C ASN A 93 -24.39 29.39 2.51
N MET A 94 -24.01 29.52 1.24
CA MET A 94 -24.83 30.16 0.21
C MET A 94 -26.11 29.36 -0.10
N LEU A 95 -26.05 28.02 -0.14
CA LEU A 95 -27.25 27.18 -0.20
C LEU A 95 -28.15 27.34 1.05
N GLY A 96 -27.56 27.51 2.24
CA GLY A 96 -28.28 27.85 3.46
C GLY A 96 -29.04 29.18 3.33
N LEU A 97 -28.44 30.18 2.69
CA LEU A 97 -29.06 31.47 2.39
C LEU A 97 -30.19 31.35 1.34
N VAL A 98 -30.02 30.51 0.32
CA VAL A 98 -31.07 30.20 -0.68
C VAL A 98 -32.28 29.56 -0.01
N ARG A 99 -32.06 28.63 0.93
CA ARG A 99 -33.11 27.97 1.71
C ARG A 99 -33.83 28.96 2.65
N GLN A 100 -33.10 29.84 3.33
CA GLN A 100 -33.69 30.89 4.16
C GLN A 100 -34.46 31.94 3.34
N ALA A 101 -34.08 32.15 2.07
CA ALA A 101 -34.77 33.04 1.14
C ALA A 101 -36.02 32.41 0.47
N GLY A 102 -36.30 31.12 0.72
CA GLY A 102 -37.44 30.40 0.15
C GLY A 102 -37.30 30.09 -1.35
N MET A 103 -36.07 30.05 -1.87
CA MET A 103 -35.79 29.79 -3.28
C MET A 103 -35.44 28.32 -3.52
N ILE A 104 -35.87 27.78 -4.66
CA ILE A 104 -35.59 26.40 -5.08
C ILE A 104 -34.25 26.39 -5.83
N PRO A 105 -33.24 25.61 -5.40
CA PRO A 105 -32.01 25.43 -6.17
C PRO A 105 -32.30 24.79 -7.53
N ASP A 106 -31.81 25.40 -8.59
CA ASP A 106 -31.87 24.92 -9.97
C ASP A 106 -30.87 23.80 -10.24
N ALA A 107 -31.09 23.03 -11.32
CA ALA A 107 -30.20 21.93 -11.75
C ALA A 107 -28.74 22.37 -11.88
N VAL A 108 -28.49 23.64 -12.22
CA VAL A 108 -27.16 24.24 -12.34
C VAL A 108 -26.44 24.31 -10.98
N ALA A 109 -27.14 24.61 -9.89
CA ALA A 109 -26.58 24.56 -8.54
C ALA A 109 -26.20 23.13 -8.14
N ILE A 110 -26.96 22.12 -8.57
CA ILE A 110 -26.62 20.70 -8.34
C ILE A 110 -25.40 20.29 -9.19
N THR A 111 -25.28 20.82 -10.42
CA THR A 111 -24.13 20.52 -11.29
C THR A 111 -22.80 21.08 -10.77
N SER A 112 -22.80 22.24 -10.12
CA SER A 112 -21.57 22.83 -9.59
C SER A 112 -20.99 21.99 -8.43
N PHE A 113 -21.83 21.43 -7.54
CA PHE A 113 -21.35 20.57 -6.45
C PHE A 113 -20.74 19.24 -6.92
N GLY A 114 -21.18 18.68 -8.05
CA GLY A 114 -20.53 17.47 -8.58
C GLY A 114 -19.19 17.76 -9.27
N GLN A 115 -19.00 18.94 -9.85
CA GLN A 115 -17.68 19.37 -10.36
C GLN A 115 -16.65 19.55 -9.23
N ALA A 116 -17.11 19.88 -8.00
CA ALA A 116 -16.29 19.98 -6.80
C ALA A 116 -15.77 18.64 -6.23
N ARG A 117 -15.96 17.49 -6.93
CA ARG A 117 -15.58 16.14 -6.48
C ARG A 117 -16.11 15.76 -5.09
N ARG A 118 -17.32 16.21 -4.70
CA ARG A 118 -17.96 15.89 -3.40
C ARG A 118 -19.34 15.26 -3.59
N TRP A 119 -19.38 14.09 -4.23
CA TRP A 119 -20.62 13.43 -4.68
C TRP A 119 -21.62 13.07 -3.56
N ARG A 120 -21.15 12.80 -2.34
CA ARG A 120 -22.02 12.48 -1.19
C ARG A 120 -22.91 13.63 -0.78
N SER A 121 -22.38 14.85 -0.80
CA SER A 121 -23.13 16.07 -0.52
C SER A 121 -24.15 16.33 -1.63
N THR A 122 -23.75 16.11 -2.88
CA THR A 122 -24.62 16.21 -4.06
C THR A 122 -25.76 15.18 -4.02
N LEU A 123 -25.49 13.94 -3.60
CA LEU A 123 -26.52 12.91 -3.38
C LEU A 123 -27.50 13.29 -2.26
N ARG A 124 -27.01 13.87 -1.15
CA ARG A 124 -27.89 14.36 -0.08
C ARG A 124 -28.79 15.48 -0.59
N ILE A 125 -28.24 16.41 -1.37
CA ILE A 125 -29.00 17.51 -1.99
C ILE A 125 -30.05 16.95 -2.97
N LEU A 126 -29.69 15.97 -3.80
CA LEU A 126 -30.64 15.29 -4.69
C LEU A 126 -31.72 14.53 -3.93
N SER A 127 -31.37 13.80 -2.87
CA SER A 127 -32.35 13.12 -2.02
C SER A 127 -33.29 14.11 -1.32
N ALA A 128 -32.78 15.26 -0.87
CA ALA A 128 -33.58 16.30 -0.26
C ALA A 128 -34.50 17.00 -1.28
N ALA A 129 -34.03 17.21 -2.51
CA ALA A 129 -34.84 17.74 -3.62
C ALA A 129 -35.94 16.76 -4.03
N GLN A 130 -35.68 15.45 -3.98
CA GLN A 130 -36.68 14.40 -4.23
C GLN A 130 -37.79 14.37 -3.17
N HIS A 131 -37.47 14.58 -1.88
CA HIS A 131 -38.48 14.66 -0.81
C HIS A 131 -39.33 15.95 -0.91
N ALA A 132 -38.89 16.92 -1.71
CA ALA A 132 -39.57 18.17 -1.98
C ALA A 132 -40.31 18.20 -3.34
N ASP A 133 -40.44 17.06 -4.03
CA ASP A 133 -41.18 16.88 -5.29
C ASP A 133 -40.70 17.75 -6.47
N ILE A 134 -39.38 18.01 -6.52
CA ILE A 134 -38.76 18.79 -7.60
C ILE A 134 -38.37 17.86 -8.77
N GLU A 135 -38.79 18.18 -10.00
CA GLU A 135 -38.35 17.48 -11.21
C GLU A 135 -36.83 17.62 -11.38
N THR A 136 -36.13 16.48 -11.39
CA THR A 136 -34.66 16.42 -11.47
C THR A 136 -34.25 15.90 -12.84
N ASP A 137 -33.55 16.72 -13.62
CA ASP A 137 -33.11 16.38 -14.98
C ASP A 137 -32.01 15.30 -15.00
N LEU A 138 -31.87 14.61 -16.15
CA LEU A 138 -30.80 13.64 -16.44
C LEU A 138 -29.39 14.21 -16.18
N ILE A 139 -29.22 15.53 -16.35
CA ILE A 139 -27.96 16.25 -16.11
C ILE A 139 -27.54 16.16 -14.63
N ALA A 140 -28.48 16.22 -13.69
CA ALA A 140 -28.17 16.15 -12.26
C ALA A 140 -27.69 14.75 -11.84
N TYR A 141 -28.32 13.70 -12.38
CA TYR A 141 -27.88 12.31 -12.17
C TYR A 141 -26.53 12.01 -12.83
N ASN A 142 -26.28 12.55 -14.04
CA ASN A 142 -24.99 12.40 -14.73
C ASN A 142 -23.84 13.06 -13.96
N VAL A 143 -24.06 14.23 -13.36
CA VAL A 143 -23.04 14.92 -12.57
C VAL A 143 -22.74 14.20 -11.25
N VAL A 144 -23.75 13.64 -10.59
CA VAL A 144 -23.54 12.75 -9.45
C VAL A 144 -22.80 11.49 -9.85
N ALA A 145 -23.20 10.86 -10.95
CA ALA A 145 -22.51 9.68 -11.45
C ALA A 145 -21.04 9.98 -11.77
N ALA A 146 -20.72 11.17 -12.31
CA ALA A 146 -19.34 11.59 -12.60
C ALA A 146 -18.52 11.83 -11.33
N GLY A 147 -19.12 12.44 -10.31
CA GLY A 147 -18.50 12.58 -9.00
C GLY A 147 -18.26 11.23 -8.30
N ILE A 148 -19.19 10.29 -8.44
CA ILE A 148 -19.07 8.93 -7.88
C ILE A 148 -17.99 8.12 -8.61
N ALA A 149 -17.90 8.27 -9.94
CA ALA A 149 -16.90 7.60 -10.75
C ALA A 149 -15.47 8.05 -10.41
N ALA A 150 -15.27 9.33 -10.08
CA ALA A 150 -13.98 9.86 -9.64
C ALA A 150 -13.50 9.27 -8.30
N GLU A 151 -14.42 8.82 -7.44
CA GLU A 151 -14.11 8.22 -6.14
C GLU A 151 -14.28 6.69 -6.09
N SER A 152 -14.43 6.00 -7.23
CA SER A 152 -14.55 4.53 -7.34
C SER A 152 -15.71 3.88 -6.56
N ALA A 153 -16.75 4.65 -6.19
CA ALA A 153 -17.87 4.19 -5.37
C ALA A 153 -19.05 3.63 -6.19
N TRP A 154 -18.81 2.58 -7.00
CA TRP A 154 -19.77 2.01 -7.97
C TRP A 154 -21.17 1.66 -7.46
N ARG A 155 -21.32 1.23 -6.19
CA ARG A 155 -22.63 0.78 -5.65
C ARG A 155 -23.62 1.91 -5.53
N GLU A 156 -23.15 3.09 -5.14
CA GLU A 156 -23.98 4.27 -4.95
C GLU A 156 -24.26 4.95 -6.31
N ALA A 157 -23.38 4.80 -7.29
CA ALA A 157 -23.67 5.15 -8.69
C ALA A 157 -24.76 4.25 -9.27
N ALA A 158 -24.67 2.94 -9.06
CA ALA A 158 -25.65 1.97 -9.55
C ALA A 158 -27.04 2.17 -8.91
N SER A 159 -27.11 2.47 -7.60
CA SER A 159 -28.39 2.73 -6.93
C SER A 159 -29.05 4.02 -7.38
N SER A 160 -28.27 5.09 -7.58
CA SER A 160 -28.75 6.37 -8.12
C SER A 160 -29.35 6.23 -9.53
N MET A 161 -28.75 5.38 -10.37
CA MET A 161 -29.26 5.13 -11.72
C MET A 161 -30.43 4.14 -11.76
N CYS A 162 -30.48 3.13 -10.86
CA CYS A 162 -31.69 2.32 -10.69
C CYS A 162 -32.89 3.19 -10.30
N GLN A 163 -32.67 4.22 -9.47
CA GLN A 163 -33.68 5.23 -9.15
C GLN A 163 -34.05 6.08 -10.39
N ALA A 164 -33.09 6.51 -11.21
CA ALA A 164 -33.38 7.25 -12.45
C ALA A 164 -34.18 6.42 -13.48
N ILE A 165 -33.82 5.13 -13.65
CA ILE A 165 -34.50 4.19 -14.56
C ILE A 165 -35.91 3.86 -14.06
N SER A 166 -36.09 3.72 -12.75
CA SER A 166 -37.42 3.49 -12.14
C SER A 166 -38.42 4.62 -12.39
N LYS A 167 -37.92 5.81 -12.75
CA LYS A 167 -38.72 7.01 -13.06
C LYS A 167 -38.78 7.32 -14.56
N SER A 168 -38.54 6.33 -15.44
CA SER A 168 -38.71 6.43 -16.91
C SER A 168 -37.83 7.47 -17.64
N VAL A 169 -36.73 7.92 -17.03
CA VAL A 169 -35.72 8.72 -17.72
C VAL A 169 -34.83 7.77 -18.54
N ARG A 170 -34.85 7.88 -19.88
CA ARG A 170 -34.00 7.06 -20.75
C ARG A 170 -32.53 7.49 -20.59
N PRO A 171 -31.63 6.62 -20.11
CA PRO A 171 -30.21 6.96 -20.02
C PRO A 171 -29.62 7.12 -21.42
N ASP A 172 -28.79 8.15 -21.59
CA ASP A 172 -28.05 8.39 -22.83
C ASP A 172 -26.67 7.69 -22.80
N ALA A 173 -25.93 7.77 -23.91
CA ALA A 173 -24.60 7.18 -24.02
C ALA A 173 -23.60 7.77 -23.01
N ALA A 174 -23.79 9.02 -22.56
CA ALA A 174 -22.92 9.67 -21.57
C ALA A 174 -23.20 9.14 -20.16
N SER A 175 -24.45 8.92 -19.79
CA SER A 175 -24.86 8.29 -18.53
C SER A 175 -24.22 6.91 -18.34
N VAL A 176 -24.27 6.08 -19.40
CA VAL A 176 -23.69 4.73 -19.37
C VAL A 176 -22.17 4.77 -19.28
N ASN A 177 -21.52 5.70 -19.98
CA ASN A 177 -20.07 5.85 -19.97
C ASN A 177 -19.51 6.28 -18.60
N ILE A 178 -20.20 7.21 -17.94
CA ILE A 178 -19.86 7.69 -16.59
C ILE A 178 -20.01 6.56 -15.56
N GLN A 179 -20.89 5.58 -15.79
CA GLN A 179 -21.05 4.46 -14.88
C GLN A 179 -20.02 3.35 -15.14
N LEU A 180 -19.64 3.12 -16.39
CA LEU A 180 -18.57 2.19 -16.77
C LEU A 180 -17.23 2.56 -16.10
N SER A 181 -16.95 3.85 -15.89
CA SER A 181 -15.74 4.32 -15.21
C SER A 181 -15.73 4.13 -13.69
N SER A 182 -16.85 3.72 -13.07
CA SER A 182 -16.98 3.57 -11.61
C SER A 182 -16.27 2.35 -10.99
N GLY A 183 -15.62 1.51 -11.81
CA GLY A 183 -14.49 0.70 -11.35
C GLY A 183 -14.74 -0.78 -11.07
N LYS A 184 -15.89 -1.37 -11.43
CA LYS A 184 -16.10 -2.84 -11.39
C LYS A 184 -16.37 -3.44 -12.77
N TRP A 185 -15.49 -4.34 -13.22
CA TRP A 185 -15.58 -4.99 -14.54
C TRP A 185 -16.87 -5.82 -14.71
N ASN A 186 -17.28 -6.58 -13.68
CA ASN A 186 -18.48 -7.42 -13.73
C ASN A 186 -19.74 -6.64 -14.13
N TRP A 187 -19.87 -5.45 -13.54
CA TRP A 187 -21.01 -4.59 -13.75
C TRP A 187 -20.91 -3.85 -15.08
N ALA A 188 -19.70 -3.46 -15.48
CA ALA A 188 -19.41 -2.91 -16.80
C ALA A 188 -19.76 -3.87 -17.95
N LEU A 189 -19.44 -5.16 -17.79
CA LEU A 189 -19.76 -6.21 -18.76
C LEU A 189 -21.25 -6.56 -18.78
N ASP A 190 -21.92 -6.66 -17.62
CA ASP A 190 -23.38 -6.86 -17.56
C ASP A 190 -24.13 -5.69 -18.22
N LEU A 191 -23.66 -4.45 -18.02
CA LEU A 191 -24.24 -3.28 -18.67
C LEU A 191 -24.01 -3.29 -20.19
N LEU A 192 -22.82 -3.67 -20.67
CA LEU A 192 -22.54 -3.87 -22.09
C LEU A 192 -23.42 -4.98 -22.71
N GLN A 193 -23.64 -6.08 -21.99
CA GLN A 193 -24.52 -7.17 -22.44
C GLN A 193 -25.99 -6.74 -22.47
N ARG A 194 -26.45 -5.98 -21.47
CA ARG A 194 -27.81 -5.42 -21.46
C ARG A 194 -28.04 -4.37 -22.55
N GLN A 195 -27.01 -3.65 -23.00
CA GLN A 195 -27.11 -2.77 -24.16
C GLN A 195 -27.38 -3.54 -25.46
N VAL A 196 -26.88 -4.78 -25.60
CA VAL A 196 -27.22 -5.68 -26.72
C VAL A 196 -28.70 -6.04 -26.69
N ALA A 197 -29.26 -6.30 -25.51
CA ALA A 197 -30.70 -6.56 -25.34
C ALA A 197 -31.57 -5.30 -25.61
N ALA A 198 -31.05 -4.10 -25.35
CA ALA A 198 -31.75 -2.82 -25.53
C ALA A 198 -31.61 -2.20 -26.95
N ARG A 199 -30.92 -2.86 -27.89
CA ARG A 199 -30.65 -2.37 -29.27
C ARG A 199 -29.97 -0.98 -29.35
N LEU A 200 -29.20 -0.59 -28.34
CA LEU A 200 -28.42 0.65 -28.37
C LEU A 200 -27.14 0.45 -29.20
N ARG A 201 -26.79 1.42 -30.05
CA ARG A 201 -25.57 1.36 -30.88
C ARG A 201 -24.34 1.50 -29.98
N ARG A 202 -23.55 0.42 -29.85
CA ARG A 202 -22.26 0.43 -29.15
C ARG A 202 -21.28 1.34 -29.89
N THR A 203 -20.68 2.29 -29.18
CA THR A 203 -19.60 3.16 -29.71
C THR A 203 -18.26 2.72 -29.13
N THR A 204 -17.16 3.10 -29.79
CA THR A 204 -15.77 2.87 -29.33
C THR A 204 -15.54 3.30 -27.88
N MET A 205 -16.22 4.36 -27.43
CA MET A 205 -16.16 4.85 -26.05
C MET A 205 -16.60 3.81 -25.00
N HIS A 206 -17.62 2.99 -25.30
CA HIS A 206 -18.14 1.98 -24.37
C HIS A 206 -17.16 0.81 -24.20
N PHE A 207 -16.47 0.43 -25.28
CA PHE A 207 -15.43 -0.61 -25.23
C PHE A 207 -14.21 -0.11 -24.46
N ASN A 208 -13.78 1.13 -24.68
CA ASN A 208 -12.64 1.74 -23.97
C ASN A 208 -12.85 1.77 -22.46
N THR A 209 -14.05 2.12 -22.00
CA THR A 209 -14.33 2.19 -20.56
C THR A 209 -14.48 0.83 -19.91
N ALA A 210 -14.99 -0.17 -20.63
CA ALA A 210 -14.99 -1.55 -20.15
C ALA A 210 -13.57 -2.14 -20.08
N VAL A 211 -12.73 -1.86 -21.08
CA VAL A 211 -11.31 -2.20 -21.05
C VAL A 211 -10.65 -1.56 -19.83
N SER A 212 -10.78 -0.25 -19.63
CA SER A 212 -10.21 0.45 -18.46
C SER A 212 -10.72 -0.08 -17.11
N ALA A 213 -11.98 -0.52 -17.03
CA ALA A 213 -12.52 -1.15 -15.83
C ALA A 213 -11.92 -2.53 -15.54
N CYS A 214 -11.61 -3.30 -16.59
CA CYS A 214 -10.89 -4.58 -16.47
C CYS A 214 -9.43 -4.35 -16.05
N GLU A 215 -8.77 -3.34 -16.63
CA GLU A 215 -7.39 -2.96 -16.28
C GLU A 215 -7.27 -2.59 -14.79
N LYS A 216 -8.18 -1.75 -14.28
CA LYS A 216 -8.17 -1.31 -12.87
C LYS A 216 -8.36 -2.44 -11.85
N GLN A 217 -8.91 -3.58 -12.27
CA GLN A 217 -9.12 -4.75 -11.39
C GLN A 217 -8.14 -5.89 -11.67
N GLY A 218 -7.20 -5.72 -12.60
CA GLY A 218 -6.22 -6.74 -12.95
C GLY A 218 -6.83 -7.97 -13.64
N ASP A 219 -7.94 -7.81 -14.36
CA ASP A 219 -8.64 -8.92 -15.03
C ASP A 219 -8.44 -8.88 -16.55
N TRP A 220 -7.22 -9.20 -16.96
CA TRP A 220 -6.74 -8.94 -18.32
C TRP A 220 -7.25 -9.94 -19.36
N ALA A 221 -7.56 -11.17 -18.93
CA ALA A 221 -8.20 -12.17 -19.78
C ALA A 221 -9.55 -11.66 -20.33
N ARG A 222 -10.32 -10.95 -19.50
CA ARG A 222 -11.59 -10.35 -19.91
C ARG A 222 -11.39 -9.06 -20.72
N SER A 223 -10.36 -8.27 -20.43
CA SER A 223 -9.95 -7.13 -21.27
C SER A 223 -9.73 -7.57 -22.73
N LEU A 224 -9.03 -8.69 -22.94
CA LEU A 224 -8.79 -9.28 -24.26
C LEU A 224 -10.10 -9.78 -24.94
N GLN A 225 -11.04 -10.31 -24.17
CA GLN A 225 -12.38 -10.69 -24.68
C GLN A 225 -13.19 -9.47 -25.15
N VAL A 226 -13.11 -8.36 -24.41
CA VAL A 226 -13.76 -7.10 -24.82
C VAL A 226 -13.12 -6.55 -26.10
N PHE A 227 -11.79 -6.61 -26.20
CA PHE A 227 -11.04 -6.21 -27.39
C PHE A 227 -11.42 -7.02 -28.64
N THR A 228 -11.47 -8.35 -28.51
CA THR A 228 -11.88 -9.24 -29.62
C THR A 228 -13.35 -9.02 -30.02
N CYS A 229 -14.24 -8.78 -29.05
CA CYS A 229 -15.64 -8.44 -29.32
C CYS A 229 -15.77 -7.10 -30.08
N MET A 230 -14.92 -6.12 -29.77
CA MET A 230 -14.88 -4.84 -30.46
C MET A 230 -14.46 -5.01 -31.92
N GLN A 231 -13.41 -5.80 -32.20
CA GLN A 231 -12.95 -6.09 -33.57
C GLN A 231 -14.03 -6.81 -34.39
N GLN A 232 -14.70 -7.81 -33.80
CA GLN A 232 -15.80 -8.54 -34.44
C GLN A 232 -17.02 -7.65 -34.73
N SER A 233 -17.22 -6.61 -33.92
CA SER A 233 -18.30 -5.65 -34.07
C SER A 233 -17.97 -4.52 -35.06
N GLY A 234 -16.80 -4.56 -35.72
CA GLY A 234 -16.33 -3.55 -36.68
C GLY A 234 -15.92 -2.22 -36.03
N GLY A 235 -15.61 -2.20 -34.74
CA GLY A 235 -15.13 -0.99 -34.05
C GLY A 235 -13.64 -0.76 -34.27
N GLU A 236 -13.25 0.47 -34.60
CA GLU A 236 -11.84 0.86 -34.75
C GLU A 236 -11.15 0.96 -33.39
N PRO A 237 -10.14 0.11 -33.10
CA PRO A 237 -9.38 0.19 -31.85
C PRO A 237 -8.62 1.51 -31.78
N ASN A 238 -8.53 2.08 -30.58
CA ASN A 238 -7.69 3.23 -30.29
C ASN A 238 -6.60 2.87 -29.26
N ALA A 239 -5.80 3.87 -28.89
CA ALA A 239 -4.76 3.76 -27.86
C ALA A 239 -5.28 3.12 -26.56
N VAL A 240 -6.45 3.51 -26.04
CA VAL A 240 -6.98 2.97 -24.78
C VAL A 240 -7.31 1.47 -24.88
N THR A 241 -7.90 1.03 -25.99
CA THR A 241 -8.17 -0.41 -26.21
C THR A 241 -6.89 -1.22 -26.39
N PHE A 242 -5.85 -0.64 -27.00
CA PHE A 242 -4.56 -1.31 -27.13
C PHE A 242 -3.80 -1.37 -25.80
N GLY A 243 -3.95 -0.38 -24.91
CA GLY A 243 -3.46 -0.45 -23.53
C GLY A 243 -3.89 -1.74 -22.84
N GLY A 244 -5.19 -2.04 -22.86
CA GLY A 244 -5.71 -3.23 -22.19
C GLY A 244 -5.35 -4.55 -22.84
N LYS A 245 -5.04 -4.54 -24.15
CA LYS A 245 -4.48 -5.70 -24.86
C LYS A 245 -3.00 -5.90 -24.49
N ILE A 246 -2.19 -4.85 -24.56
CA ILE A 246 -0.75 -4.91 -24.25
C ILE A 246 -0.53 -5.30 -22.79
N CYS A 247 -1.37 -4.83 -21.86
CA CYS A 247 -1.35 -5.29 -20.47
C CYS A 247 -1.72 -6.77 -20.30
N ALA A 248 -2.65 -7.30 -21.11
CA ALA A 248 -2.97 -8.73 -21.11
C ALA A 248 -1.85 -9.59 -21.72
N ASP A 249 -1.25 -9.10 -22.80
CA ASP A 249 -0.10 -9.74 -23.44
C ASP A 249 1.14 -9.70 -22.51
N ALA A 250 1.28 -8.65 -21.70
CA ALA A 250 2.33 -8.47 -20.69
C ALA A 250 2.31 -9.53 -19.58
N GLU A 251 1.14 -10.08 -19.22
CA GLU A 251 1.06 -11.18 -18.26
C GLU A 251 1.57 -12.51 -18.83
N GLN A 252 1.52 -12.67 -20.16
CA GLN A 252 1.95 -13.90 -20.80
C GLN A 252 3.46 -13.88 -21.03
N SER A 253 3.96 -12.83 -21.68
CA SER A 253 5.39 -12.65 -21.95
C SER A 253 5.69 -11.26 -22.52
N TRP A 254 6.91 -10.78 -22.31
CA TRP A 254 7.41 -9.53 -22.89
C TRP A 254 7.37 -9.51 -24.42
N PRO A 255 7.73 -10.58 -25.16
CA PRO A 255 7.62 -10.59 -26.63
C PRO A 255 6.19 -10.46 -27.14
N ALA A 256 5.19 -11.02 -26.43
CA ALA A 256 3.79 -10.87 -26.79
C ALA A 256 3.34 -9.40 -26.65
N ALA A 257 3.72 -8.75 -25.54
CA ALA A 257 3.45 -7.33 -25.33
C ALA A 257 4.14 -6.44 -26.40
N LEU A 258 5.37 -6.78 -26.78
CA LEU A 258 6.10 -6.08 -27.84
C LEU A 258 5.40 -6.22 -29.20
N HIS A 259 4.91 -7.42 -29.54
CA HIS A 259 4.13 -7.64 -30.75
C HIS A 259 2.83 -6.82 -30.74
N GLY A 260 2.15 -6.74 -29.60
CA GLY A 260 0.97 -5.89 -29.41
C GLY A 260 1.27 -4.40 -29.67
N LEU A 261 2.41 -3.91 -29.18
CA LEU A 261 2.86 -2.54 -29.41
C LEU A 261 3.26 -2.29 -30.88
N HIS A 262 3.96 -3.24 -31.51
CA HIS A 262 4.36 -3.16 -32.91
C HIS A 262 3.15 -3.16 -33.84
N ALA A 263 2.15 -4.00 -33.56
CA ALA A 263 0.89 -3.99 -34.30
C ALA A 263 0.17 -2.64 -34.18
N MET A 264 0.18 -2.03 -33.00
CA MET A 264 -0.41 -0.70 -32.80
C MET A 264 0.35 0.40 -33.58
N SER A 265 1.69 0.40 -33.52
CA SER A 265 2.50 1.48 -34.10
C SER A 265 2.74 1.35 -35.60
N HIS A 266 3.02 0.15 -36.10
CA HIS A 266 3.40 -0.08 -37.50
C HIS A 266 2.23 -0.50 -38.38
N GLU A 267 1.27 -1.29 -37.88
CA GLU A 267 0.15 -1.77 -38.69
C GLU A 267 -1.03 -0.79 -38.68
N LEU A 268 -1.30 -0.16 -37.53
CA LEU A 268 -2.45 0.74 -37.36
C LEU A 268 -2.07 2.22 -37.24
N LEU A 269 -0.77 2.55 -37.22
CA LEU A 269 -0.24 3.92 -37.16
C LEU A 269 -0.77 4.74 -35.96
N ILE A 270 -1.10 4.08 -34.84
CA ILE A 270 -1.56 4.73 -33.62
C ILE A 270 -0.33 5.04 -32.74
N PRO A 271 -0.10 6.31 -32.34
CA PRO A 271 1.07 6.66 -31.55
C PRO A 271 0.98 6.06 -30.14
N PRO A 272 2.05 5.40 -29.65
CA PRO A 272 2.09 4.89 -28.30
C PRO A 272 2.11 6.04 -27.28
N SER A 273 1.57 5.77 -26.09
CA SER A 273 1.57 6.66 -24.93
C SER A 273 2.36 6.05 -23.77
N ALA A 274 2.65 6.84 -22.73
CA ALA A 274 3.38 6.38 -21.55
C ALA A 274 2.77 5.13 -20.89
N ILE A 275 1.44 4.95 -20.96
CA ILE A 275 0.73 3.78 -20.41
C ILE A 275 1.16 2.48 -21.11
N HIS A 276 1.32 2.52 -22.44
CA HIS A 276 1.71 1.35 -23.22
C HIS A 276 3.16 0.94 -22.95
N TYR A 277 4.05 1.92 -22.85
CA TYR A 277 5.43 1.65 -22.45
C TYR A 277 5.52 1.19 -20.99
N GLY A 278 4.70 1.71 -20.08
CA GLY A 278 4.59 1.24 -18.70
C GLY A 278 4.17 -0.24 -18.62
N ALA A 279 3.19 -0.65 -19.42
CA ALA A 279 2.78 -2.06 -19.51
C ALA A 279 3.90 -2.97 -20.04
N LEU A 280 4.62 -2.52 -21.08
CA LEU A 280 5.78 -3.25 -21.63
C LEU A 280 6.94 -3.34 -20.62
N LEU A 281 7.19 -2.28 -19.87
CA LEU A 281 8.16 -2.27 -18.77
C LEU A 281 7.75 -3.20 -17.64
N SER A 282 6.46 -3.26 -17.30
CA SER A 282 5.96 -4.21 -16.31
C SER A 282 6.16 -5.67 -16.75
N ALA A 283 5.96 -5.97 -18.03
CA ALA A 283 6.27 -7.30 -18.60
C ALA A 283 7.77 -7.61 -18.50
N ALA A 284 8.63 -6.61 -18.79
CA ALA A 284 10.08 -6.77 -18.73
C ALA A 284 10.57 -7.06 -17.30
N VAL A 285 9.95 -6.44 -16.30
CA VAL A 285 10.22 -6.68 -14.88
C VAL A 285 9.79 -8.07 -14.44
N HIS A 286 8.67 -8.57 -14.96
CA HIS A 286 8.17 -9.91 -14.66
C HIS A 286 9.08 -10.99 -15.25
N ASP A 287 9.48 -10.83 -16.51
CA ASP A 287 10.31 -11.80 -17.24
C ASP A 287 11.83 -11.63 -16.97
N GLU A 288 12.19 -10.71 -16.08
CA GLU A 288 13.57 -10.41 -15.66
C GLU A 288 14.51 -9.99 -16.81
N VAL A 289 13.96 -9.40 -17.88
CA VAL A 289 14.72 -8.94 -19.07
C VAL A 289 15.06 -7.44 -18.95
N TRP A 290 16.10 -7.11 -18.18
CA TRP A 290 16.49 -5.72 -17.89
C TRP A 290 16.98 -4.93 -19.12
N GLU A 291 17.64 -5.58 -20.09
CA GLU A 291 18.13 -4.94 -21.32
C GLU A 291 16.96 -4.42 -22.16
N ALA A 292 15.90 -5.21 -22.24
CA ALA A 292 14.67 -4.84 -22.92
C ALA A 292 14.00 -3.63 -22.25
N ALA A 293 14.03 -3.54 -20.91
CA ALA A 293 13.50 -2.40 -20.18
C ALA A 293 14.25 -1.09 -20.54
N LEU A 294 15.59 -1.13 -20.59
CA LEU A 294 16.41 0.01 -21.01
C LEU A 294 16.18 0.40 -22.48
N GLN A 295 16.00 -0.60 -23.36
CA GLN A 295 15.65 -0.34 -24.76
C GLN A 295 14.29 0.34 -24.87
N CYS A 296 13.28 -0.13 -24.13
CA CYS A 296 11.96 0.48 -24.07
C CYS A 296 12.04 1.93 -23.60
N PHE A 297 12.83 2.19 -22.56
CA PHE A 297 13.08 3.54 -22.04
C PHE A 297 13.73 4.43 -23.12
N SER A 298 14.74 3.92 -23.83
CA SER A 298 15.37 4.65 -24.94
C SER A 298 14.39 4.95 -26.09
N TRP A 299 13.43 4.05 -26.36
CA TRP A 299 12.39 4.27 -27.37
C TRP A 299 11.42 5.38 -26.95
N MET A 300 11.08 5.48 -25.66
CA MET A 300 10.27 6.60 -25.14
C MET A 300 10.95 7.95 -25.37
N TYR A 301 12.26 8.05 -25.11
CA TYR A 301 13.02 9.28 -25.38
C TYR A 301 13.09 9.61 -26.86
N LYS A 302 13.35 8.61 -27.73
CA LYS A 302 13.35 8.81 -29.18
C LYS A 302 11.98 9.27 -29.70
N ALA A 303 10.90 8.81 -29.06
CA ALA A 303 9.54 9.23 -29.36
C ALA A 303 9.15 10.58 -28.73
N GLN A 304 10.04 11.23 -27.99
CA GLN A 304 9.78 12.48 -27.25
C GLN A 304 8.58 12.39 -26.28
N LEU A 305 8.36 11.21 -25.70
CA LEU A 305 7.29 10.98 -24.72
C LEU A 305 7.84 11.09 -23.30
N PRO A 306 7.27 11.96 -22.44
CA PRO A 306 7.72 12.08 -21.06
C PRO A 306 7.46 10.77 -20.31
N PRO A 307 8.49 10.15 -19.70
CA PRO A 307 8.28 8.97 -18.87
C PRO A 307 7.52 9.37 -17.61
N SER A 308 6.46 8.65 -17.27
CA SER A 308 5.79 8.79 -15.98
C SER A 308 6.65 8.22 -14.85
N ASP A 309 6.44 8.68 -13.60
CA ASP A 309 7.12 8.16 -12.40
C ASP A 309 7.10 6.62 -12.33
N ILE A 310 5.95 6.01 -12.69
CA ILE A 310 5.78 4.55 -12.75
C ILE A 310 6.77 3.90 -13.74
N CYS A 311 7.03 4.52 -14.89
CA CYS A 311 7.96 3.97 -15.89
C CYS A 311 9.41 4.01 -15.38
N ILE A 312 9.79 5.12 -14.74
CA ILE A 312 11.11 5.28 -14.12
C ILE A 312 11.28 4.22 -13.03
N ASP A 313 10.29 4.08 -12.16
CA ASP A 313 10.26 3.07 -11.10
C ASP A 313 10.42 1.64 -11.63
N LEU A 314 9.71 1.29 -12.71
CA LEU A 314 9.79 -0.05 -13.31
C LEU A 314 11.16 -0.34 -13.94
N VAL A 315 11.77 0.65 -14.62
CA VAL A 315 13.13 0.52 -15.14
C VAL A 315 14.13 0.28 -14.01
N ILE A 316 13.97 0.98 -12.90
CA ILE A 316 14.83 0.83 -11.72
C ILE A 316 14.66 -0.55 -11.10
N VAL A 317 13.42 -1.03 -10.96
CA VAL A 317 13.13 -2.38 -10.44
C VAL A 317 13.74 -3.45 -11.34
N ALA A 318 13.65 -3.30 -12.67
CA ALA A 318 14.26 -4.23 -13.62
C ALA A 318 15.79 -4.28 -13.45
N CYS A 319 16.44 -3.11 -13.37
CA CYS A 319 17.88 -3.00 -13.17
C CYS A 319 18.34 -3.47 -11.77
N GLU A 320 17.53 -3.25 -10.73
CA GLU A 320 17.78 -3.74 -9.37
C GLU A 320 17.81 -5.27 -9.34
N LYS A 321 16.79 -5.93 -9.90
CA LYS A 321 16.73 -7.40 -9.99
C LYS A 321 17.95 -7.98 -10.71
N ALA A 322 18.41 -7.32 -11.77
CA ALA A 322 19.58 -7.71 -12.54
C ALA A 322 20.93 -7.32 -11.90
N GLY A 323 20.93 -6.57 -10.80
CA GLY A 323 22.14 -6.06 -10.15
C GLY A 323 22.88 -4.96 -10.92
N GLN A 324 22.27 -4.37 -11.95
CA GLN A 324 22.86 -3.38 -12.86
C GLN A 324 22.66 -1.93 -12.36
N LYS A 325 23.27 -1.60 -11.21
CA LYS A 325 23.10 -0.29 -10.56
C LYS A 325 23.53 0.90 -11.40
N GLY A 326 24.65 0.77 -12.13
CA GLY A 326 25.20 1.87 -12.94
C GLY A 326 24.26 2.28 -14.08
N GLN A 327 23.63 1.31 -14.74
CA GLN A 327 22.67 1.57 -15.82
C GLN A 327 21.38 2.23 -15.30
N ALA A 328 20.91 1.82 -14.11
CA ALA A 328 19.76 2.45 -13.46
C ALA A 328 20.01 3.92 -13.11
N LEU A 329 21.21 4.23 -12.59
CA LEU A 329 21.64 5.59 -12.31
C LEU A 329 21.73 6.44 -13.57
N MET A 330 22.30 5.91 -14.66
CA MET A 330 22.34 6.62 -15.94
C MET A 330 20.94 6.92 -16.48
N ALA A 331 20.00 5.98 -16.36
CA ALA A 331 18.61 6.19 -16.76
C ALA A 331 17.92 7.29 -15.92
N LEU A 332 18.20 7.32 -14.60
CA LEU A 332 17.72 8.39 -13.72
C LEU A 332 18.29 9.76 -14.11
N TRP A 333 19.60 9.86 -14.34
CA TRP A 333 20.23 11.13 -14.76
C TRP A 333 19.72 11.63 -16.11
N GLN A 334 19.54 10.73 -17.07
CA GLN A 334 18.95 11.08 -18.37
C GLN A 334 17.52 11.62 -18.23
N SER A 335 16.77 11.17 -17.21
CA SER A 335 15.45 11.73 -16.93
C SER A 335 15.50 13.15 -16.39
N GLU A 336 16.42 13.46 -15.47
CA GLU A 336 16.60 14.81 -14.94
C GLU A 336 17.10 15.80 -16.01
N GLU A 337 18.12 15.43 -16.80
CA GLU A 337 18.70 16.31 -17.82
C GLU A 337 17.70 16.67 -18.94
N SER A 338 16.76 15.77 -19.24
CA SER A 338 15.80 15.96 -20.33
C SER A 338 14.70 16.97 -20.04
N SER A 339 14.56 17.48 -18.80
CA SER A 339 13.53 18.44 -18.35
C SER A 339 12.07 18.06 -18.65
N MET A 340 11.81 16.79 -19.03
CA MET A 340 10.52 16.29 -19.51
C MET A 340 9.57 15.88 -18.36
N PHE A 341 9.45 16.75 -17.35
CA PHE A 341 8.91 16.56 -15.99
C PHE A 341 9.97 16.11 -14.98
N PRO A 342 10.13 16.82 -13.85
CA PRO A 342 10.93 16.30 -12.75
C PRO A 342 10.19 15.09 -12.19
N ALA A 343 10.84 13.93 -12.16
CA ALA A 343 10.42 12.88 -11.24
C ALA A 343 10.32 13.54 -9.86
N SER A 344 9.22 13.30 -9.13
CA SER A 344 9.08 13.94 -7.81
C SER A 344 10.33 13.62 -6.98
N THR A 345 10.86 14.61 -6.26
CA THR A 345 12.06 14.43 -5.43
C THR A 345 11.92 13.23 -4.48
N ALA A 346 10.69 12.91 -4.08
CA ALA A 346 10.34 11.68 -3.36
C ALA A 346 10.59 10.38 -4.17
N SER A 347 10.14 10.32 -5.42
CA SER A 347 10.39 9.18 -6.32
C SER A 347 11.88 9.00 -6.60
N PHE A 348 12.61 10.11 -6.80
CA PHE A 348 14.06 10.08 -6.98
C PHE A 348 14.79 9.54 -5.73
N CYS A 349 14.41 9.98 -4.53
CA CYS A 349 14.99 9.42 -3.30
C CYS A 349 14.64 7.94 -3.11
N LEU A 350 13.42 7.52 -3.46
CA LEU A 350 12.99 6.12 -3.38
C LEU A 350 13.78 5.23 -4.33
N ALA A 351 14.04 5.74 -5.54
CA ALA A 351 14.91 5.14 -6.53
C ALA A 351 16.34 4.91 -5.99
N LEU A 352 16.95 5.95 -5.41
CA LEU A 352 18.27 5.83 -4.77
C LEU A 352 18.26 4.80 -3.63
N ALA A 353 17.21 4.80 -2.82
CA ALA A 353 17.04 3.86 -1.71
C ALA A 353 16.98 2.40 -2.19
N ARG A 354 16.22 2.12 -3.26
CA ARG A 354 16.17 0.80 -3.90
C ARG A 354 17.53 0.38 -4.45
N LEU A 355 18.22 1.28 -5.16
CA LEU A 355 19.55 1.02 -5.71
C LEU A 355 20.66 0.93 -4.64
N SER A 356 20.36 1.31 -3.39
CA SER A 356 21.31 1.37 -2.27
C SER A 356 22.55 2.20 -2.61
N VAL A 357 22.34 3.37 -3.23
CA VAL A 357 23.38 4.35 -3.62
C VAL A 357 23.78 5.14 -2.38
N ARG A 358 25.07 5.19 -2.06
CA ARG A 358 25.58 5.75 -0.78
C ARG A 358 26.69 6.79 -0.94
N GLU A 359 26.94 7.18 -2.17
CA GLU A 359 27.93 8.18 -2.52
C GLU A 359 27.55 9.50 -1.81
N PRO A 360 28.42 10.02 -0.93
CA PRO A 360 28.07 11.14 -0.06
C PRO A 360 27.74 12.40 -0.86
N GLU A 361 28.37 12.61 -2.01
CA GLU A 361 28.12 13.74 -2.91
C GLU A 361 26.68 13.73 -3.43
N ILE A 362 26.18 12.58 -3.87
CA ILE A 362 24.81 12.42 -4.36
C ILE A 362 23.82 12.64 -3.21
N LEU A 363 24.08 12.04 -2.04
CA LEU A 363 23.21 12.20 -0.88
C LEU A 363 23.13 13.66 -0.42
N HIS A 364 24.25 14.37 -0.39
CA HIS A 364 24.26 15.80 -0.05
C HIS A 364 23.45 16.64 -1.05
N ALA A 365 23.62 16.42 -2.35
CA ALA A 365 22.83 17.12 -3.38
C ALA A 365 21.33 16.85 -3.23
N THR A 366 20.94 15.60 -2.93
CA THR A 366 19.53 15.25 -2.70
C THR A 366 18.95 15.92 -1.45
N PHE A 367 19.73 16.02 -0.37
CA PHE A 367 19.28 16.70 0.84
C PHE A 367 19.00 18.19 0.59
N ASP A 368 19.86 18.86 -0.19
CA ASP A 368 19.67 20.27 -0.53
C ASP A 368 18.45 20.48 -1.44
N SER A 369 18.23 19.60 -2.41
CA SER A 369 17.02 19.60 -3.25
C SER A 369 15.74 19.40 -2.43
N VAL A 370 15.71 18.41 -1.53
CA VAL A 370 14.56 18.16 -0.64
C VAL A 370 14.27 19.38 0.25
N LEU A 371 15.30 20.05 0.78
CA LEU A 371 15.13 21.26 1.57
C LEU A 371 14.57 22.43 0.76
N ALA A 372 14.96 22.56 -0.52
CA ALA A 372 14.45 23.59 -1.41
C ALA A 372 12.98 23.36 -1.79
N GLU A 373 12.57 22.11 -1.99
CA GLU A 373 11.24 21.74 -2.47
C GLU A 373 10.27 21.30 -1.37
N LEU A 374 10.71 21.31 -0.11
CA LEU A 374 9.96 20.87 1.05
C LEU A 374 8.56 21.48 1.15
N GLY A 375 8.35 22.71 0.66
CA GLY A 375 7.07 23.41 0.59
C GLY A 375 6.04 22.82 -0.37
N HIS A 376 6.46 22.15 -1.45
CA HIS A 376 5.61 21.64 -2.53
C HIS A 376 5.19 20.17 -2.35
N HIS A 377 5.81 19.45 -1.41
CA HIS A 377 5.49 18.04 -1.14
C HIS A 377 4.21 17.87 -0.31
N ASP A 378 3.41 16.91 -0.73
CA ASP A 378 2.26 16.41 0.02
C ASP A 378 2.71 15.45 1.14
N ALA A 379 1.80 15.10 2.05
CA ALA A 379 2.11 14.24 3.19
C ALA A 379 2.60 12.83 2.77
N GLU A 380 2.15 12.33 1.62
CA GLU A 380 2.57 11.03 1.08
C GLU A 380 4.03 11.07 0.59
N ASP A 381 4.39 12.12 -0.15
CA ASP A 381 5.77 12.37 -0.60
C ASP A 381 6.73 12.46 0.58
N LEU A 382 6.33 13.18 1.64
CA LEU A 382 7.13 13.33 2.85
C LEU A 382 7.35 11.98 3.58
N ALA A 383 6.34 11.10 3.59
CA ALA A 383 6.48 9.75 4.14
C ALA A 383 7.44 8.89 3.31
N ALA A 384 7.34 8.95 1.98
CA ALA A 384 8.24 8.25 1.06
C ALA A 384 9.68 8.75 1.16
N LEU A 385 9.90 10.07 1.27
CA LEU A 385 11.19 10.69 1.50
C LEU A 385 11.84 10.18 2.79
N TRP A 386 11.09 10.20 3.91
CA TRP A 386 11.59 9.70 5.19
C TRP A 386 12.01 8.24 5.09
N TRP A 387 11.17 7.38 4.49
CA TRP A 387 11.49 5.97 4.29
C TRP A 387 12.73 5.75 3.44
N SER A 388 12.92 6.57 2.41
CA SER A 388 14.07 6.49 1.51
C SER A 388 15.38 6.77 2.26
N PHE A 389 15.43 7.85 3.04
CA PHE A 389 16.59 8.16 3.88
C PHE A 389 16.83 7.10 4.95
N ALA A 390 15.76 6.58 5.56
CA ALA A 390 15.84 5.49 6.52
C ALA A 390 16.45 4.21 5.93
N THR A 391 16.06 3.88 4.70
CA THR A 391 16.54 2.69 3.98
C THR A 391 18.00 2.83 3.55
N LEU A 392 18.41 4.05 3.16
CA LEU A 392 19.80 4.37 2.80
C LEU A 392 20.74 4.42 4.00
N GLY A 393 20.19 4.62 5.20
CA GLY A 393 20.98 4.90 6.40
C GLY A 393 21.66 6.28 6.34
N ALA A 394 21.13 7.20 5.53
CA ALA A 394 21.65 8.55 5.34
C ALA A 394 20.87 9.53 6.23
N TRP A 395 21.57 10.27 7.09
CA TRP A 395 20.94 11.06 8.15
C TRP A 395 21.41 12.52 8.16
N SER A 396 20.47 13.44 8.02
CA SER A 396 20.67 14.87 8.30
C SER A 396 19.62 15.35 9.31
N PRO A 397 20.00 15.68 10.55
CA PRO A 397 19.06 16.14 11.57
C PRO A 397 18.17 17.30 11.11
N LYS A 398 18.74 18.24 10.33
CA LYS A 398 18.02 19.40 9.79
C LYS A 398 16.90 18.99 8.83
N VAL A 399 17.18 18.06 7.90
CA VAL A 399 16.19 17.57 6.94
C VAL A 399 15.09 16.81 7.65
N MET A 400 15.46 15.94 8.60
CA MET A 400 14.50 15.13 9.34
C MET A 400 13.57 15.98 10.20
N GLU A 401 14.09 17.02 10.85
CA GLU A 401 13.28 17.95 11.64
C GLU A 401 12.31 18.75 10.77
N ALA A 402 12.75 19.21 9.59
CA ALA A 402 11.90 19.92 8.64
C ALA A 402 10.78 19.04 8.07
N VAL A 403 11.11 17.81 7.63
CA VAL A 403 10.13 16.82 7.14
C VAL A 403 9.11 16.49 8.24
N ARG A 404 9.59 16.27 9.47
CA ARG A 404 8.75 15.99 10.63
C ARG A 404 7.81 17.16 10.96
N ALA A 405 8.33 18.38 11.03
CA ALA A 405 7.53 19.56 11.34
C ALA A 405 6.40 19.74 10.32
N LYS A 406 6.70 19.51 9.03
CA LYS A 406 5.70 19.62 7.97
C LYS A 406 4.67 18.48 8.00
N LEU A 407 5.09 17.23 8.24
CA LEU A 407 4.17 16.08 8.42
C LEU A 407 3.22 16.27 9.62
N MET A 408 3.71 16.82 10.73
CA MET A 408 2.87 17.09 11.90
C MET A 408 1.95 18.30 11.69
N ALA A 409 2.31 19.23 10.80
CA ALA A 409 1.50 20.40 10.46
C ALA A 409 0.45 20.11 9.37
N SER A 410 0.61 19.05 8.57
CA SER A 410 -0.42 18.61 7.63
C SER A 410 -1.61 18.00 8.39
N GLU A 411 -2.76 18.69 8.38
CA GLU A 411 -4.05 18.17 8.84
C GLU A 411 -4.42 16.84 8.12
N PRO A 412 -5.24 15.97 8.74
CA PRO A 412 -5.04 14.54 8.62
C PRO A 412 -5.56 14.00 7.29
N SER A 413 -4.68 13.84 6.32
CA SER A 413 -4.95 13.12 5.05
C SER A 413 -4.18 11.80 4.94
N LEU A 414 -3.34 11.46 5.92
CA LEU A 414 -2.49 10.27 5.85
C LEU A 414 -3.31 8.97 6.05
N SER A 415 -3.15 8.06 5.09
CA SER A 415 -3.63 6.69 5.18
C SER A 415 -2.88 5.90 6.25
N LEU A 416 -3.48 4.80 6.73
CA LEU A 416 -2.80 3.86 7.65
C LEU A 416 -1.51 3.28 7.05
N GLU A 417 -1.46 3.13 5.73
CA GLU A 417 -0.27 2.67 5.02
C GLU A 417 0.88 3.67 5.17
N ASN A 418 0.63 4.94 4.87
CA ASN A 418 1.64 5.99 5.00
C ASN A 418 2.09 6.16 6.46
N LEU A 419 1.16 6.08 7.42
CA LEU A 419 1.49 6.08 8.86
C LEU A 419 2.37 4.90 9.25
N SER A 420 2.16 3.72 8.67
CA SER A 420 2.99 2.53 8.93
C SER A 420 4.41 2.69 8.38
N VAL A 421 4.56 3.35 7.22
CA VAL A 421 5.84 3.68 6.60
C VAL A 421 6.60 4.68 7.48
N VAL A 422 5.94 5.77 7.90
CA VAL A 422 6.53 6.77 8.81
C VAL A 422 6.95 6.12 10.14
N ALA A 423 6.10 5.26 10.73
CA ALA A 423 6.44 4.57 11.98
C ALA A 423 7.75 3.80 11.89
N TRP A 424 7.92 3.00 10.83
CA TRP A 424 9.16 2.25 10.61
C TRP A 424 10.34 3.13 10.26
N ALA A 425 10.13 4.16 9.45
CA ALA A 425 11.15 5.12 9.09
C ALA A 425 11.67 5.89 10.32
N CYS A 426 10.83 6.18 11.32
CA CYS A 426 11.28 6.71 12.61
C CYS A 426 11.98 5.64 13.46
N ALA A 427 11.40 4.45 13.57
CA ALA A 427 11.89 3.40 14.46
C ALA A 427 13.26 2.83 14.05
N ALA A 428 13.57 2.78 12.75
CA ALA A 428 14.82 2.23 12.22
C ALA A 428 16.04 3.14 12.40
N SER A 429 15.81 4.40 12.75
CA SER A 429 16.66 5.51 12.33
C SER A 429 17.24 6.26 13.51
N MET A 430 16.45 7.18 14.07
CA MET A 430 16.58 7.67 15.42
C MET A 430 15.19 7.55 16.04
N PRO A 431 15.01 6.73 17.10
CA PRO A 431 13.72 6.57 17.75
C PRO A 431 13.27 7.91 18.35
N ASP A 432 12.52 8.70 17.58
CA ASP A 432 11.86 9.89 18.09
C ASP A 432 10.52 9.47 18.70
N VAL A 433 10.51 9.44 20.03
CA VAL A 433 9.34 9.03 20.81
C VAL A 433 8.14 9.92 20.49
N VAL A 434 8.35 11.22 20.24
CA VAL A 434 7.25 12.16 20.00
C VAL A 434 6.55 11.86 18.67
N THR A 435 7.29 11.67 17.57
CA THR A 435 6.67 11.28 16.28
C THR A 435 5.96 9.94 16.40
N LEU A 436 6.54 8.96 17.09
CA LEU A 436 5.91 7.64 17.27
C LEU A 436 4.65 7.68 18.15
N LEU A 437 4.55 8.60 19.10
CA LEU A 437 3.32 8.84 19.87
C LEU A 437 2.25 9.54 19.03
N TRP A 438 2.66 10.49 18.19
CA TRP A 438 1.77 11.14 17.21
C TRP A 438 1.20 10.11 16.22
N VAL A 439 2.04 9.24 15.63
CA VAL A 439 1.59 8.17 14.72
C VAL A 439 0.57 7.25 15.40
N GLN A 440 0.77 6.87 16.66
CA GLN A 440 -0.20 6.06 17.40
C GLN A 440 -1.55 6.77 17.57
N THR A 441 -1.53 8.09 17.75
CA THR A 441 -2.75 8.90 17.89
C THR A 441 -3.47 9.03 16.55
N GLU A 442 -2.74 9.41 15.50
CA GLU A 442 -3.29 9.55 14.14
C GLU A 442 -3.79 8.24 13.56
N ALA A 443 -3.12 7.11 13.81
CA ALA A 443 -3.58 5.81 13.35
C ALA A 443 -4.94 5.44 13.96
N ARG A 444 -5.18 5.84 15.22
CA ARG A 444 -6.48 5.66 15.87
C ARG A 444 -7.55 6.53 15.22
N GLU A 445 -7.27 7.82 15.01
CA GLU A 445 -8.21 8.75 14.37
C GLU A 445 -8.49 8.39 12.90
N CYS A 446 -7.47 7.98 12.15
CA CYS A 446 -7.59 7.47 10.78
C CYS A 446 -8.55 6.28 10.72
N TRP A 447 -8.36 5.30 11.60
CA TRP A 447 -9.25 4.14 11.70
C TRP A 447 -10.70 4.55 12.03
N TRP A 448 -10.92 5.51 12.94
CA TRP A 448 -12.27 5.98 13.27
C TRP A 448 -12.95 6.68 12.10
N ARG A 449 -12.21 7.50 11.34
CA ARG A 449 -12.72 8.18 10.14
C ARG A 449 -13.12 7.22 9.04
N GLU A 450 -12.35 6.16 8.89
CA GLU A 450 -12.51 5.21 7.79
C GLU A 450 -13.41 4.01 8.17
N ARG A 451 -13.77 3.83 9.45
CA ARG A 451 -14.55 2.69 10.00
C ARG A 451 -15.79 2.29 9.19
N ASP A 452 -16.50 3.26 8.62
CA ASP A 452 -17.77 3.02 7.89
C ASP A 452 -17.56 2.76 6.38
N LEU A 453 -16.31 2.73 5.91
CA LEU A 453 -15.99 2.53 4.51
C LEU A 453 -16.00 1.03 4.13
N PRO A 454 -16.60 0.65 2.97
CA PRO A 454 -16.80 -0.76 2.62
C PRO A 454 -15.53 -1.59 2.35
N TRP A 455 -14.38 -0.96 2.06
CA TRP A 455 -13.09 -1.63 1.76
C TRP A 455 -12.24 -1.93 3.01
N HIS A 456 -12.70 -1.50 4.19
CA HIS A 456 -11.93 -1.47 5.44
C HIS A 456 -11.65 -2.82 6.11
N ARG A 457 -11.97 -3.95 5.45
CA ARG A 457 -12.13 -5.24 6.14
C ARG A 457 -10.93 -6.19 6.09
N GLY A 458 -9.83 -5.83 5.42
CA GLY A 458 -8.64 -6.69 5.29
C GLY A 458 -7.32 -5.98 5.56
N ASP A 459 -7.04 -4.88 4.83
CA ASP A 459 -5.71 -4.25 4.89
C ASP A 459 -5.40 -3.58 6.22
N SER A 460 -6.33 -2.79 6.77
CA SER A 460 -6.10 -1.89 7.92
C SER A 460 -5.48 -2.56 9.15
N THR A 461 -5.81 -3.84 9.41
CA THR A 461 -5.27 -4.58 10.56
C THR A 461 -3.78 -4.87 10.38
N GLN A 462 -3.35 -5.18 9.16
CA GLN A 462 -1.94 -5.43 8.84
C GLN A 462 -1.10 -4.15 9.05
N GLN A 463 -1.61 -2.98 8.64
CA GLN A 463 -0.92 -1.71 8.88
C GLN A 463 -0.88 -1.36 10.38
N LEU A 464 -1.96 -1.58 11.13
CA LEU A 464 -1.97 -1.38 12.59
C LEU A 464 -0.99 -2.29 13.33
N LEU A 465 -0.88 -3.55 12.92
CA LEU A 465 0.15 -4.48 13.43
C LEU A 465 1.56 -4.01 13.10
N THR A 466 1.75 -3.48 11.88
CA THR A 466 3.03 -2.93 11.42
C THR A 466 3.45 -1.70 12.23
N ILE A 467 2.52 -0.79 12.53
CA ILE A 467 2.74 0.37 13.42
C ILE A 467 3.05 -0.10 14.84
N THR A 468 2.28 -1.05 15.36
CA THR A 468 2.51 -1.65 16.70
C THR A 468 3.92 -2.21 16.80
N TRP A 469 4.38 -2.90 15.76
CA TRP A 469 5.72 -3.46 15.70
C TRP A 469 6.80 -2.38 15.66
N ALA A 470 6.66 -1.36 14.84
CA ALA A 470 7.61 -0.24 14.79
C ALA A 470 7.72 0.49 16.14
N CYS A 471 6.59 0.82 16.77
CA CYS A 471 6.57 1.45 18.09
C CYS A 471 7.16 0.53 19.18
N SER A 472 6.89 -0.78 19.12
CA SER A 472 7.48 -1.75 20.05
C SER A 472 8.98 -1.87 19.87
N PHE A 473 9.47 -1.89 18.63
CA PHE A 473 10.88 -1.95 18.29
C PHE A 473 11.64 -0.74 18.85
N ALA A 474 11.04 0.44 18.72
CA ALA A 474 11.54 1.70 19.26
C ALA A 474 11.31 1.89 20.78
N LYS A 475 10.67 0.93 21.47
CA LYS A 475 10.28 1.02 22.90
C LYS A 475 9.36 2.20 23.24
N SER A 476 8.49 2.62 22.30
CA SER A 476 7.54 3.73 22.46
C SER A 476 6.06 3.31 22.38
N LEU A 477 5.79 2.01 22.30
CA LEU A 477 4.42 1.46 22.24
C LEU A 477 3.67 1.74 23.54
N THR A 478 2.56 2.47 23.45
CA THR A 478 1.67 2.75 24.60
C THR A 478 0.74 1.57 24.88
N ALA A 479 0.39 1.39 26.16
CA ALA A 479 -0.56 0.34 26.57
C ALA A 479 -1.95 0.55 25.95
N ASP A 480 -2.37 1.81 25.79
CA ASP A 480 -3.68 2.16 25.23
C ASP A 480 -3.76 1.85 23.74
N PHE A 481 -2.72 2.21 22.96
CA PHE A 481 -2.68 1.85 21.54
C PHE A 481 -2.62 0.33 21.34
N ARG A 482 -1.82 -0.39 22.15
CA ARG A 482 -1.77 -1.86 22.10
C ARG A 482 -3.16 -2.48 22.33
N ARG A 483 -3.87 -2.04 23.38
CA ARG A 483 -5.24 -2.53 23.68
C ARG A 483 -6.22 -2.21 22.56
N PHE A 484 -6.10 -1.03 21.95
CA PHE A 484 -6.91 -0.66 20.79
C PHE A 484 -6.69 -1.64 19.64
N VAL A 485 -5.44 -1.89 19.24
CA VAL A 485 -5.12 -2.83 18.15
C VAL A 485 -5.55 -4.25 18.49
N GLU A 486 -5.35 -4.70 19.72
CA GLU A 486 -5.78 -6.01 20.23
C GLU A 486 -7.29 -6.22 20.08
N GLN A 487 -8.12 -5.26 20.53
CA GLN A 487 -9.58 -5.34 20.37
C GLN A 487 -10.00 -5.42 18.90
N ARG A 488 -9.33 -4.69 18.01
CA ARG A 488 -9.63 -4.73 16.58
C ARG A 488 -9.24 -6.07 15.96
N ALA A 489 -8.04 -6.55 16.26
CA ALA A 489 -7.51 -7.83 15.78
C ALA A 489 -8.42 -8.99 16.20
N LEU A 490 -8.87 -9.01 17.46
CA LEU A 490 -9.85 -9.99 17.96
C LEU A 490 -11.19 -9.91 17.23
N THR A 491 -11.69 -8.69 16.94
CA THR A 491 -12.96 -8.51 16.20
C THR A 491 -12.86 -9.09 14.79
N VAL A 492 -11.74 -8.89 14.10
CA VAL A 492 -11.49 -9.44 12.76
C VAL A 492 -11.40 -10.97 12.82
N GLY A 493 -10.62 -11.51 13.76
CA GLY A 493 -10.47 -12.95 13.95
C GLY A 493 -11.81 -13.65 14.21
N ARG A 494 -12.62 -13.15 15.15
CA ARG A 494 -13.98 -13.67 15.43
C ARG A 494 -14.89 -13.61 14.21
N GLY A 495 -14.78 -12.55 13.41
CA GLY A 495 -15.55 -12.40 12.17
C GLY A 495 -15.17 -13.44 11.12
N LEU A 496 -13.89 -13.82 11.03
CA LEU A 496 -13.43 -14.90 10.15
C LEU A 496 -13.81 -16.28 10.68
N ASP A 497 -13.66 -16.52 11.98
CA ASP A 497 -14.09 -17.77 12.62
C ASP A 497 -15.60 -18.01 12.41
N ALA A 498 -16.44 -16.98 12.58
CA ALA A 498 -17.87 -17.08 12.33
C ALA A 498 -18.22 -17.36 10.86
N LYS A 499 -17.49 -16.76 9.91
CA LYS A 499 -17.66 -17.06 8.48
C LYS A 499 -17.22 -18.48 8.15
N ALA A 500 -16.11 -18.92 8.73
CA ALA A 500 -15.57 -20.25 8.52
C ALA A 500 -16.53 -21.32 9.08
N ALA A 501 -17.11 -21.09 10.26
CA ALA A 501 -18.14 -21.97 10.84
C ALA A 501 -19.38 -22.13 9.93
N ASN A 502 -19.77 -21.06 9.22
CA ASN A 502 -20.89 -21.09 8.28
C ASN A 502 -20.56 -21.74 6.92
N ALA A 503 -19.28 -21.90 6.59
CA ALA A 503 -18.83 -22.45 5.31
C ALA A 503 -18.61 -23.98 5.35
N VAL A 504 -18.58 -24.60 6.54
CA VAL A 504 -18.39 -26.05 6.69
C VAL A 504 -19.71 -26.78 6.41
N THR A 505 -19.99 -26.96 5.11
CA THR A 505 -20.96 -27.91 4.56
C THR A 505 -20.34 -28.56 3.31
N ASP A 506 -19.40 -29.47 3.55
CA ASP A 506 -19.06 -30.69 2.76
C ASP A 506 -17.56 -31.04 2.90
N PRO A 507 -17.21 -32.15 3.59
CA PRO A 507 -15.86 -32.68 3.57
C PRO A 507 -15.74 -33.80 2.51
N ALA A 508 -15.30 -33.46 1.30
CA ALA A 508 -14.95 -34.44 0.28
C ALA A 508 -13.45 -34.43 -0.04
N SER A 509 -12.77 -35.45 0.50
CA SER A 509 -11.64 -36.21 -0.06
C SER A 509 -10.53 -35.51 -0.87
N SER A 510 -9.30 -35.61 -0.36
CA SER A 510 -8.18 -36.15 -1.16
C SER A 510 -7.07 -36.66 -0.22
N ARG A 511 -7.04 -37.98 0.02
CA ARG A 511 -5.87 -38.67 0.59
C ARG A 511 -4.90 -38.95 -0.55
N GLY A 512 -3.77 -38.25 -0.56
CA GLY A 512 -2.63 -38.59 -1.40
C GLY A 512 -1.55 -39.21 -0.54
N ASP A 513 -1.36 -40.52 -0.66
CA ASP A 513 -0.24 -41.23 -0.04
C ASP A 513 1.07 -40.74 -0.65
N ALA A 514 1.98 -40.25 0.21
CA ALA A 514 3.37 -39.97 -0.15
C ALA A 514 4.29 -40.91 0.63
N PRO A 515 5.37 -41.40 0.02
CA PRO A 515 6.19 -42.47 0.55
C PRO A 515 6.97 -42.03 1.81
N SER A 516 7.07 -42.95 2.76
CA SER A 516 7.83 -42.81 4.00
C SER A 516 9.33 -42.61 3.71
N ALA A 517 9.84 -41.43 4.05
CA ALA A 517 11.27 -41.11 4.08
C ALA A 517 11.92 -41.61 5.40
N PRO A 518 13.25 -41.79 5.45
CA PRO A 518 13.92 -42.56 6.51
C PRO A 518 13.97 -41.82 7.86
N GLN A 519 14.15 -42.62 8.92
CA GLN A 519 14.30 -42.31 10.36
C GLN A 519 14.87 -40.91 10.68
N LEU A 520 14.02 -39.89 10.62
CA LEU A 520 14.23 -38.59 11.26
C LEU A 520 13.44 -38.61 12.58
N GLU A 521 13.90 -37.86 13.58
CA GLU A 521 13.10 -37.64 14.79
C GLU A 521 11.75 -37.04 14.38
N ASP A 522 10.65 -37.62 14.86
CA ASP A 522 9.31 -37.18 14.47
C ASP A 522 8.92 -35.86 15.18
N PRO A 523 8.13 -35.00 14.52
CA PRO A 523 7.54 -33.83 15.16
C PRO A 523 6.60 -34.27 16.28
N ARG A 524 6.46 -33.42 17.30
CA ARG A 524 5.59 -33.67 18.46
C ARG A 524 4.90 -32.40 18.93
N VAL A 525 3.79 -32.57 19.64
CA VAL A 525 3.07 -31.47 20.29
C VAL A 525 3.64 -31.28 21.70
N GLU A 526 4.24 -30.12 21.98
CA GLU A 526 4.85 -29.79 23.28
C GLU A 526 3.85 -29.13 24.22
N LEU A 527 2.92 -28.35 23.67
CA LEU A 527 1.81 -27.76 24.42
C LEU A 527 0.57 -27.69 23.53
N CYS A 528 -0.58 -28.12 24.04
CA CYS A 528 -1.85 -28.08 23.34
C CYS A 528 -2.88 -27.34 24.20
N LEU A 529 -3.24 -26.12 23.81
CA LEU A 529 -4.34 -25.37 24.41
C LEU A 529 -5.57 -25.45 23.52
N ASN A 530 -6.69 -24.88 23.98
CA ASN A 530 -7.96 -24.92 23.24
C ASN A 530 -7.86 -24.22 21.87
N ASP A 531 -7.20 -23.08 21.81
CA ASP A 531 -7.19 -22.16 20.65
C ASP A 531 -5.82 -22.06 19.95
N ARG A 532 -4.77 -22.67 20.52
CA ARG A 532 -3.38 -22.61 20.03
C ARG A 532 -2.57 -23.80 20.52
N LEU A 533 -1.41 -24.01 19.92
CA LEU A 533 -0.49 -25.07 20.30
C LEU A 533 0.97 -24.71 19.99
N VAL A 534 1.89 -25.38 20.67
CA VAL A 534 3.33 -25.33 20.40
C VAL A 534 3.78 -26.70 19.91
N LEU A 535 4.42 -26.70 18.76
CA LEU A 535 4.97 -27.87 18.09
C LEU A 535 6.48 -27.90 18.20
N TYR A 536 7.07 -29.07 18.39
CA TYR A 536 8.49 -29.27 18.17
C TYR A 536 8.73 -29.58 16.69
N LYS A 537 9.59 -28.79 16.04
CA LYS A 537 10.08 -29.04 14.68
C LYS A 537 11.47 -29.72 14.74
N PRO A 538 11.61 -30.96 14.27
CA PRO A 538 12.92 -31.59 14.11
C PRO A 538 13.74 -30.92 12.99
N PRO A 539 15.06 -31.12 12.95
CA PRO A 539 15.86 -30.73 11.79
C PRO A 539 15.43 -31.51 10.54
N GLY A 540 15.56 -30.91 9.36
CA GLY A 540 15.16 -31.53 8.09
C GLY A 540 13.67 -31.37 7.75
N TRP A 541 12.84 -30.91 8.67
CA TRP A 541 11.43 -30.59 8.43
C TRP A 541 11.25 -29.14 7.97
N GLU A 542 10.39 -28.91 6.97
CA GLU A 542 9.94 -27.58 6.57
C GLU A 542 8.64 -27.22 7.32
N VAL A 543 8.40 -25.92 7.56
CA VAL A 543 7.16 -25.50 8.24
C VAL A 543 5.97 -25.54 7.28
N HIS A 544 6.02 -24.76 6.19
CA HIS A 544 4.90 -24.67 5.24
C HIS A 544 5.21 -24.22 3.80
N ASP A 545 6.38 -23.66 3.45
CA ASP A 545 6.58 -23.01 2.14
C ASP A 545 7.66 -23.66 1.23
N GLY A 546 8.07 -24.90 1.51
CA GLY A 546 9.17 -25.57 0.78
C GLY A 546 8.77 -26.85 0.06
N PHE A 547 9.67 -27.34 -0.80
CA PHE A 547 9.54 -28.61 -1.55
C PHE A 547 10.15 -29.81 -0.81
N VAL A 548 10.32 -29.71 0.51
CA VAL A 548 10.79 -30.83 1.33
C VAL A 548 9.62 -31.79 1.57
N PRO A 549 9.80 -33.12 1.46
CA PRO A 549 8.72 -34.09 1.71
C PRO A 549 8.08 -33.94 3.10
N ASN A 550 8.92 -33.71 4.10
CA ASN A 550 8.54 -33.59 5.51
C ASN A 550 8.08 -32.16 5.83
N GLN A 551 6.79 -32.02 6.09
CA GLN A 551 6.10 -30.74 6.24
C GLN A 551 5.35 -30.68 7.57
N LEU A 552 5.70 -29.73 8.43
CA LEU A 552 5.05 -29.54 9.73
C LEU A 552 3.57 -29.16 9.58
N ARG A 553 3.19 -28.49 8.48
CA ARG A 553 1.78 -28.22 8.16
C ARG A 553 0.92 -29.48 8.06
N ARG A 554 1.45 -30.57 7.50
CA ARG A 554 0.71 -31.85 7.40
C ARG A 554 0.53 -32.47 8.77
N PHE A 555 1.60 -32.50 9.57
CA PHE A 555 1.54 -32.95 10.95
C PHE A 555 0.52 -32.13 11.76
N LEU A 556 0.50 -30.80 11.64
CA LEU A 556 -0.49 -29.95 12.31
C LEU A 556 -1.93 -30.31 11.91
N GLN A 557 -2.19 -30.53 10.63
CA GLN A 557 -3.50 -30.93 10.11
C GLN A 557 -3.94 -32.29 10.66
N ASP A 558 -3.02 -33.26 10.75
CA ASP A 558 -3.29 -34.58 11.30
C ASP A 558 -3.57 -34.54 12.81
N GLN A 559 -2.86 -33.69 13.55
CA GLN A 559 -3.00 -33.58 15.01
C GLN A 559 -4.26 -32.85 15.45
N VAL A 560 -4.68 -31.81 14.73
CA VAL A 560 -5.78 -30.92 15.16
C VAL A 560 -7.07 -31.17 14.36
N GLY A 561 -6.99 -31.90 13.25
CA GLY A 561 -8.14 -32.17 12.38
C GLY A 561 -8.45 -31.02 11.41
N PRO A 562 -9.60 -31.07 10.71
CA PRO A 562 -9.96 -30.15 9.64
C PRO A 562 -10.45 -28.79 10.18
N LEU A 563 -9.56 -28.03 10.82
CA LEU A 563 -9.85 -26.65 11.20
C LEU A 563 -9.63 -25.70 10.01
N PRO A 564 -10.54 -24.77 9.71
CA PRO A 564 -10.43 -23.90 8.54
C PRO A 564 -9.08 -23.17 8.43
N LEU A 565 -8.56 -22.65 9.55
CA LEU A 565 -7.30 -21.93 9.59
C LEU A 565 -6.10 -22.79 9.16
N THR A 566 -6.10 -24.11 9.44
CA THR A 566 -4.95 -24.98 9.12
C THR A 566 -4.86 -25.34 7.62
N TYR A 567 -5.85 -24.93 6.83
CA TYR A 567 -5.87 -25.03 5.36
C TYR A 567 -5.79 -23.66 4.67
N ASP A 568 -5.83 -22.58 5.44
CA ASP A 568 -5.77 -21.22 4.91
C ASP A 568 -4.31 -20.80 4.64
N GLN A 569 -3.92 -20.83 3.37
CA GLN A 569 -2.60 -20.40 2.93
C GLN A 569 -2.38 -18.90 3.20
N THR A 570 -3.42 -18.07 3.15
CA THR A 570 -3.29 -16.61 3.33
C THR A 570 -2.92 -16.25 4.77
N HIS A 571 -3.26 -17.12 5.73
CA HIS A 571 -2.86 -17.02 7.14
C HIS A 571 -1.76 -18.00 7.53
N SER A 572 -0.93 -18.42 6.55
CA SER A 572 0.21 -19.32 6.79
C SER A 572 -0.19 -20.61 7.51
N PHE A 573 -1.37 -21.15 7.22
CA PHE A 573 -1.92 -22.35 7.85
C PHE A 573 -2.02 -22.26 9.39
N GLY A 574 -2.10 -21.04 9.93
CA GLY A 574 -2.13 -20.75 11.37
C GLY A 574 -0.75 -20.64 12.03
N PHE A 575 0.36 -20.80 11.30
CA PHE A 575 1.70 -20.61 11.86
C PHE A 575 2.04 -19.13 12.05
N LEU A 576 2.54 -18.76 13.24
CA LEU A 576 2.91 -17.38 13.55
C LEU A 576 4.33 -17.02 13.08
N HIS A 577 5.20 -18.03 12.95
CA HIS A 577 6.58 -17.86 12.54
C HIS A 577 7.18 -19.19 12.07
N ARG A 578 8.22 -19.11 11.23
CA ARG A 578 8.92 -20.28 10.69
C ARG A 578 10.31 -20.50 11.31
N LEU A 579 10.85 -21.69 11.09
CA LEU A 579 12.25 -22.06 11.31
C LEU A 579 12.81 -22.58 9.99
N ASP A 580 14.09 -22.34 9.73
CA ASP A 580 14.76 -22.89 8.55
C ASP A 580 14.82 -24.42 8.63
N VAL A 581 14.83 -25.10 7.48
CA VAL A 581 14.91 -26.57 7.37
C VAL A 581 15.98 -27.18 8.28
N PRO A 582 17.26 -26.74 8.28
CA PRO A 582 18.28 -27.34 9.12
C PRO A 582 18.16 -26.97 10.61
N SER A 583 17.32 -26.00 10.97
CA SER A 583 17.12 -25.59 12.37
C SER A 583 16.11 -26.51 13.06
N SER A 584 16.19 -26.61 14.39
CA SER A 584 15.27 -27.41 15.22
C SER A 584 14.61 -26.57 16.31
N GLY A 585 13.54 -27.06 16.92
CA GLY A 585 12.96 -26.47 18.14
C GLY A 585 11.49 -26.09 18.01
N LEU A 586 11.00 -25.36 19.01
CA LEU A 586 9.57 -25.05 19.19
C LEU A 586 9.02 -24.21 18.04
N VAL A 587 7.74 -24.29 17.68
CA VAL A 587 7.02 -23.48 16.68
C VAL A 587 5.59 -23.23 17.18
N LEU A 588 5.12 -21.98 17.16
CA LEU A 588 3.80 -21.58 17.66
C LEU A 588 2.79 -21.56 16.51
N ALA A 589 1.63 -22.17 16.72
CA ALA A 589 0.52 -22.20 15.78
C ALA A 589 -0.82 -21.91 16.46
N ALA A 590 -1.70 -21.22 15.74
CA ALA A 590 -3.09 -20.97 16.13
C ALA A 590 -4.01 -22.06 15.57
N LYS A 591 -5.10 -22.33 16.29
CA LYS A 591 -6.19 -23.20 15.83
C LYS A 591 -7.38 -22.40 15.28
N THR A 592 -7.55 -21.16 15.73
CA THR A 592 -8.65 -20.25 15.36
C THR A 592 -8.10 -18.91 14.86
N TYR A 593 -8.84 -18.20 13.99
CA TYR A 593 -8.43 -16.88 13.50
C TYR A 593 -8.34 -15.86 14.64
N GLU A 594 -9.24 -15.91 15.63
CA GLU A 594 -9.16 -15.06 16.84
C GLU A 594 -7.80 -15.17 17.52
N ALA A 595 -7.38 -16.40 17.87
CA ALA A 595 -6.08 -16.65 18.48
C ALA A 595 -4.90 -16.27 17.56
N PHE A 596 -5.03 -16.46 16.25
CA PHE A 596 -3.99 -16.06 15.29
C PHE A 596 -3.73 -14.55 15.34
N TYR A 597 -4.77 -13.74 15.26
CA TYR A 597 -4.65 -12.28 15.30
C TYR A 597 -4.21 -11.76 16.67
N GLU A 598 -4.68 -12.36 17.75
CA GLU A 598 -4.25 -12.05 19.11
C GLU A 598 -2.75 -12.32 19.31
N MET A 599 -2.26 -13.46 18.86
CA MET A 599 -0.83 -13.79 18.89
C MET A 599 0.00 -12.93 17.94
N GLN A 600 -0.54 -12.48 16.80
CA GLN A 600 0.13 -11.50 15.95
C GLN A 600 0.33 -10.16 16.67
N VAL A 601 -0.66 -9.70 17.44
CA VAL A 601 -0.51 -8.49 18.28
C VAL A 601 0.57 -8.71 19.34
N GLN A 602 0.58 -9.86 20.01
CA GLN A 602 1.64 -10.19 20.97
C GLN A 602 3.03 -10.22 20.32
N LEU A 603 3.14 -10.75 19.09
CA LEU A 603 4.38 -10.81 18.33
C LEU A 603 4.87 -9.41 17.96
N ALA A 604 3.98 -8.56 17.44
CA ALA A 604 4.26 -7.18 17.09
C ALA A 604 4.66 -6.35 18.33
N ALA A 605 3.98 -6.55 19.46
CA ALA A 605 4.26 -5.89 20.73
C ALA A 605 5.47 -6.45 21.49
N GLY A 606 6.22 -7.41 20.90
CA GLY A 606 7.42 -7.98 21.51
C GLY A 606 7.16 -8.81 22.78
N LEU A 607 5.92 -9.27 22.99
CA LEU A 607 5.52 -10.08 24.14
C LEU A 607 5.91 -11.55 23.96
N ILE A 608 6.01 -12.03 22.73
CA ILE A 608 6.46 -13.39 22.42
C ILE A 608 7.99 -13.44 22.47
N ARG A 609 8.54 -14.14 23.48
CA ARG A 609 9.99 -14.33 23.64
C ARG A 609 10.41 -15.62 22.97
N ARG A 610 11.45 -15.53 22.14
CA ARG A 610 12.02 -16.64 21.38
C ARG A 610 13.51 -16.73 21.68
N LYS A 611 13.93 -17.78 22.38
CA LYS A 611 15.35 -18.03 22.73
C LYS A 611 15.88 -19.23 21.95
N TYR A 612 17.11 -19.09 21.46
CA TYR A 612 17.81 -20.06 20.65
C TYR A 612 19.13 -20.41 21.30
N LEU A 613 19.51 -21.68 21.23
CA LEU A 613 20.85 -22.14 21.47
C LEU A 613 21.60 -22.12 20.14
N ALA A 614 22.79 -21.53 20.14
CA ALA A 614 23.62 -21.41 18.94
C ALA A 614 25.11 -21.57 19.25
N MET A 615 25.87 -22.15 18.31
CA MET A 615 27.33 -22.26 18.40
C MET A 615 28.00 -21.31 17.41
N ALA A 616 28.83 -20.38 17.90
CA ALA A 616 29.53 -19.41 17.06
C ALA A 616 31.05 -19.56 17.15
N HIS A 617 31.74 -19.21 16.07
CA HIS A 617 33.19 -19.16 16.00
C HIS A 617 33.77 -17.96 16.74
N GLY A 618 34.95 -18.15 17.33
CA GLY A 618 35.72 -17.11 18.03
C GLY A 618 35.32 -16.90 19.49
N TRP A 619 36.13 -16.09 20.17
CA TRP A 619 35.86 -15.62 21.53
C TRP A 619 34.85 -14.47 21.49
N MET A 620 33.58 -14.80 21.64
CA MET A 620 32.50 -13.81 21.62
C MET A 620 32.47 -12.98 22.91
N PRO A 621 32.12 -11.68 22.88
CA PRO A 621 31.90 -10.89 24.10
C PRO A 621 30.78 -11.50 24.96
N CYS A 622 30.84 -11.31 26.28
CA CYS A 622 29.94 -12.00 27.24
C CYS A 622 28.44 -11.79 26.93
N SER A 623 28.06 -10.60 26.48
CA SER A 623 26.75 -10.35 25.87
C SER A 623 26.85 -9.16 24.93
N ARG A 624 25.96 -9.09 23.92
CA ARG A 624 25.89 -7.93 23.02
C ARG A 624 24.51 -7.86 22.36
N GLU A 625 24.04 -6.63 22.14
CA GLU A 625 22.95 -6.35 21.22
C GLU A 625 23.51 -6.11 19.81
N VAL A 626 22.94 -6.81 18.83
CA VAL A 626 23.25 -6.65 17.41
C VAL A 626 22.04 -6.01 16.73
N LEU A 627 22.15 -4.71 16.49
CA LEU A 627 21.20 -3.91 15.72
C LEU A 627 21.78 -3.71 14.31
N ALA A 628 21.27 -4.47 13.34
CA ALA A 628 21.72 -4.40 11.95
C ALA A 628 20.53 -4.68 11.03
N SER A 629 20.40 -3.91 9.96
CA SER A 629 19.39 -4.17 8.93
C SER A 629 19.71 -5.46 8.18
N VAL A 630 18.64 -6.15 7.77
CA VAL A 630 18.69 -7.43 7.08
C VAL A 630 18.03 -7.28 5.70
N SER A 631 18.80 -7.56 4.65
CA SER A 631 18.34 -7.52 3.26
C SER A 631 18.41 -8.90 2.61
N TRP A 632 17.46 -9.18 1.72
CA TRP A 632 17.36 -10.43 0.97
C TRP A 632 16.79 -10.12 -0.42
N GLY A 633 17.44 -10.61 -1.48
CA GLY A 633 17.06 -10.40 -2.88
C GLY A 633 18.07 -11.05 -3.85
N GLY A 634 17.63 -11.36 -5.08
CA GLY A 634 18.50 -11.82 -6.18
C GLY A 634 19.13 -13.21 -6.03
N GLY A 635 18.45 -14.17 -5.39
CA GLY A 635 18.97 -15.54 -5.22
C GLY A 635 20.16 -15.68 -4.26
N HIS A 636 20.63 -14.59 -3.67
CA HIS A 636 21.78 -14.58 -2.76
C HIS A 636 21.40 -14.84 -1.29
N PRO A 637 22.36 -15.29 -0.46
CA PRO A 637 22.16 -15.37 0.99
C PRO A 637 21.76 -14.00 1.56
N THR A 638 20.91 -14.00 2.59
CA THR A 638 20.57 -12.80 3.36
C THR A 638 21.84 -12.07 3.78
N ARG A 639 21.89 -10.74 3.70
CA ARG A 639 23.03 -9.93 4.17
C ARG A 639 22.61 -9.02 5.32
N SER A 640 23.54 -8.81 6.25
CA SER A 640 23.37 -7.88 7.36
C SER A 640 24.30 -6.69 7.21
N GLY A 641 23.76 -5.49 7.48
CA GLY A 641 24.50 -4.23 7.49
C GLY A 641 24.00 -3.22 6.46
N GLY A 642 24.03 -1.93 6.84
CA GLY A 642 23.86 -0.75 5.98
C GLY A 642 22.51 -0.53 5.28
N SER A 643 21.80 -1.56 4.81
CA SER A 643 20.50 -1.45 4.12
C SER A 643 19.61 -2.67 4.42
N GLY A 644 18.32 -2.55 4.11
CA GLY A 644 17.31 -3.58 4.35
C GLY A 644 16.45 -3.30 5.58
N LYS A 645 15.71 -4.32 6.04
CA LYS A 645 14.74 -4.16 7.13
C LYS A 645 15.44 -4.20 8.49
N ALA A 646 15.22 -3.17 9.31
CA ALA A 646 15.77 -3.08 10.66
C ALA A 646 15.48 -4.36 11.45
N SER A 647 16.54 -4.93 12.05
CA SER A 647 16.50 -6.21 12.74
C SER A 647 17.34 -6.17 14.01
N LYS A 648 16.87 -6.88 15.03
CA LYS A 648 17.46 -6.85 16.38
C LYS A 648 17.58 -8.25 16.96
N THR A 649 18.80 -8.55 17.38
CA THR A 649 19.20 -9.81 18.03
C THR A 649 20.00 -9.46 19.29
N TRP A 650 19.75 -10.14 20.39
CA TRP A 650 20.56 -10.05 21.60
C TRP A 650 21.10 -11.43 21.94
N PHE A 651 22.33 -11.52 22.40
CA PHE A 651 22.89 -12.79 22.84
C PHE A 651 23.69 -12.64 24.14
N HIS A 652 23.83 -13.76 24.85
CA HIS A 652 24.80 -13.94 25.92
C HIS A 652 25.55 -15.25 25.72
N VAL A 653 26.84 -15.23 26.08
CA VAL A 653 27.71 -16.40 26.04
C VAL A 653 27.45 -17.25 27.28
N LEU A 654 27.22 -18.53 27.06
CA LEU A 654 26.96 -19.53 28.09
C LEU A 654 28.24 -20.24 28.50
N ALA A 655 29.03 -20.65 27.49
CA ALA A 655 30.29 -21.36 27.68
C ALA A 655 31.23 -21.02 26.52
N ARG A 656 32.54 -21.19 26.74
CA ARG A 656 33.56 -21.05 25.70
C ARG A 656 34.56 -22.18 25.81
N ASP A 657 34.99 -22.68 24.67
CA ASP A 657 35.99 -23.73 24.62
C ASP A 657 36.97 -23.47 23.47
N ALA A 658 38.20 -23.90 23.66
CA ALA A 658 39.22 -23.89 22.63
C ALA A 658 39.44 -25.33 22.15
N ALA A 659 38.51 -25.83 21.35
CA ALA A 659 38.54 -27.19 20.82
C ALA A 659 39.72 -27.38 19.86
N ALA A 660 40.92 -27.62 20.39
CA ALA A 660 42.25 -27.93 19.82
C ALA A 660 42.75 -27.15 18.58
N THR A 661 41.89 -26.41 17.86
CA THR A 661 42.18 -25.74 16.59
C THR A 661 41.37 -24.44 16.41
N HIS A 662 40.18 -24.32 17.02
CA HIS A 662 39.32 -23.14 16.88
C HIS A 662 38.68 -22.77 18.23
N ALA A 663 38.59 -21.48 18.52
CA ALA A 663 37.81 -20.99 19.65
C ALA A 663 36.31 -21.03 19.30
N LEU A 664 35.50 -21.58 20.20
CA LEU A 664 34.05 -21.68 20.04
C LEU A 664 33.36 -21.04 21.24
N SER A 665 32.22 -20.39 20.98
CA SER A 665 31.35 -19.82 22.00
C SER A 665 29.94 -20.37 21.85
N LEU A 666 29.43 -20.98 22.93
CA LEU A 666 28.04 -21.37 23.04
C LEU A 666 27.20 -20.17 23.46
N LEU A 667 26.12 -19.89 22.73
CA LEU A 667 25.30 -18.70 22.91
C LEU A 667 23.86 -19.06 23.22
N SER A 668 23.23 -18.28 24.10
CA SER A 668 21.77 -18.14 24.13
C SER A 668 21.40 -16.82 23.46
N VAL A 669 20.64 -16.94 22.38
CA VAL A 669 20.31 -15.87 21.44
C VAL A 669 18.81 -15.60 21.53
N GLN A 670 18.43 -14.36 21.80
CA GLN A 670 17.06 -13.88 21.73
C GLN A 670 16.87 -13.01 20.49
N ILE A 671 15.84 -13.30 19.70
CA ILE A 671 15.45 -12.46 18.57
C ILE A 671 14.21 -11.64 18.91
N PHE A 672 14.24 -10.37 18.53
CA PHE A 672 13.10 -9.45 18.66
C PHE A 672 12.38 -9.33 17.32
N THR A 673 13.13 -9.40 16.22
CA THR A 673 12.62 -9.49 14.85
C THR A 673 12.76 -10.92 14.32
N GLY A 674 12.00 -11.28 13.28
CA GLY A 674 12.01 -12.63 12.69
C GLY A 674 12.28 -12.61 11.19
N ARG A 675 13.46 -12.16 10.76
CA ARG A 675 13.84 -12.16 9.33
C ARG A 675 14.52 -13.47 8.91
N ARG A 676 14.52 -13.76 7.60
CA ARG A 676 15.15 -14.97 7.02
C ARG A 676 16.64 -15.02 7.37
N HIS A 677 17.11 -16.13 7.93
CA HIS A 677 18.50 -16.34 8.36
C HIS A 677 19.06 -15.26 9.32
N GLN A 678 18.20 -14.54 10.07
CA GLN A 678 18.62 -13.36 10.85
C GLN A 678 19.79 -13.65 11.81
N ILE A 679 19.72 -14.73 12.60
CA ILE A 679 20.78 -15.07 13.57
C ILE A 679 22.10 -15.34 12.86
N ARG A 680 22.06 -16.16 11.80
CA ARG A 680 23.23 -16.55 10.99
C ARG A 680 23.93 -15.31 10.39
N SER A 681 23.13 -14.46 9.73
CA SER A 681 23.62 -13.23 9.10
C SER A 681 24.14 -12.21 10.12
N HIS A 682 23.46 -12.02 11.25
CA HIS A 682 23.92 -11.09 12.30
C HIS A 682 25.24 -11.52 12.92
N LEU A 683 25.38 -12.80 13.26
CA LEU A 683 26.59 -13.32 13.89
C LEU A 683 27.79 -13.29 12.93
N ALA A 684 27.58 -13.62 11.65
CA ALA A 684 28.59 -13.45 10.61
C ALA A 684 28.97 -11.97 10.40
N HIS A 685 27.99 -11.05 10.42
CA HIS A 685 28.23 -9.61 10.28
C HIS A 685 29.13 -9.03 11.37
N ILE A 686 29.05 -9.55 12.59
CA ILE A 686 29.96 -9.15 13.69
C ILE A 686 31.26 -9.96 13.75
N GLY A 687 31.55 -10.77 12.72
CA GLY A 687 32.79 -11.55 12.59
C GLY A 687 32.78 -12.93 13.25
N HIS A 688 31.62 -13.42 13.71
CA HIS A 688 31.47 -14.66 14.47
C HIS A 688 30.44 -15.60 13.82
N PRO A 689 30.67 -16.13 12.61
CA PRO A 689 29.71 -17.01 11.95
C PRO A 689 29.39 -18.25 12.78
N LEU A 690 28.22 -18.85 12.55
CA LEU A 690 27.85 -20.10 13.23
C LEU A 690 28.76 -21.25 12.80
N ALA A 691 29.01 -22.19 13.72
CA ALA A 691 29.71 -23.42 13.41
C ALA A 691 28.88 -24.28 12.44
N ARG A 692 29.55 -24.90 11.46
CA ARG A 692 28.93 -25.68 10.37
C ARG A 692 27.92 -24.87 9.55
N ASP A 693 28.15 -23.58 9.38
CA ASP A 693 27.32 -22.74 8.53
C ASP A 693 27.85 -22.69 7.10
N GLU A 694 27.23 -23.44 6.21
CA GLU A 694 27.63 -23.56 4.80
C GLU A 694 27.40 -22.27 3.98
N LEU A 695 26.57 -21.35 4.46
CA LEU A 695 26.22 -20.12 3.73
C LEU A 695 27.00 -18.90 4.20
N TYR A 696 27.28 -18.81 5.50
CA TYR A 696 27.81 -17.60 6.13
C TYR A 696 29.25 -17.73 6.61
N ALA A 697 29.78 -18.94 6.75
CA ALA A 697 31.17 -19.14 7.13
C ALA A 697 32.09 -19.07 5.89
N SER A 698 33.37 -18.70 6.10
CA SER A 698 34.37 -18.80 5.04
C SER A 698 34.67 -20.26 4.71
N MET A 699 35.14 -20.54 3.49
CA MET A 699 35.50 -21.92 3.09
C MET A 699 36.58 -22.52 4.00
N ALA A 700 37.51 -21.72 4.50
CA ALA A 700 38.53 -22.16 5.45
C ALA A 700 37.91 -22.57 6.79
N THR A 701 36.99 -21.76 7.32
CA THR A 701 36.23 -22.06 8.55
C THR A 701 35.38 -23.32 8.38
N LEU A 702 34.68 -23.45 7.26
CA LEU A 702 33.83 -24.60 6.98
C LEU A 702 34.65 -25.90 6.84
N ASN A 703 35.82 -25.85 6.20
CA ASN A 703 36.73 -26.98 6.09
C ASN A 703 37.28 -27.43 7.45
N ALA A 704 37.57 -26.49 8.34
CA ALA A 704 37.93 -26.81 9.72
C ALA A 704 36.76 -27.48 10.46
N ASP A 705 35.54 -27.01 10.22
CA ASP A 705 34.33 -27.54 10.82
C ASP A 705 33.98 -28.96 10.32
N LEU A 706 34.56 -29.47 9.22
CA LEU A 706 34.30 -30.84 8.75
C LEU A 706 34.55 -31.92 9.83
N ARG A 707 35.40 -31.62 10.82
CA ARG A 707 35.66 -32.49 11.97
C ARG A 707 34.50 -32.55 12.97
N LEU A 708 33.63 -31.55 13.00
CA LEU A 708 32.57 -31.38 14.00
C LEU A 708 31.36 -32.32 13.80
N ARG A 709 31.31 -33.13 12.73
CA ARG A 709 30.29 -34.18 12.44
C ARG A 709 28.84 -33.83 12.84
N THR A 710 28.44 -32.58 12.61
CA THR A 710 27.10 -32.08 12.99
C THR A 710 26.55 -31.11 11.93
N ARG A 711 25.28 -30.72 12.06
CA ARG A 711 24.65 -29.64 11.29
C ARG A 711 24.89 -28.29 11.95
N THR A 712 24.47 -27.20 11.31
CA THR A 712 24.48 -25.87 11.94
C THR A 712 23.75 -25.91 13.29
N CYS A 713 24.45 -25.56 14.37
CA CYS A 713 23.88 -25.57 15.72
C CYS A 713 22.96 -24.36 15.90
N LEU A 714 21.68 -24.56 15.58
CA LEU A 714 20.62 -23.60 15.82
C LEU A 714 19.35 -24.33 16.30
N HIS A 715 18.98 -24.07 17.55
CA HIS A 715 17.88 -24.76 18.20
C HIS A 715 17.04 -23.80 19.05
N ARG A 716 15.75 -23.61 18.70
CA ARG A 716 14.83 -22.80 19.51
C ARG A 716 14.33 -23.61 20.71
N PHE A 717 15.04 -23.48 21.82
CA PHE A 717 14.75 -24.23 23.04
C PHE A 717 13.65 -23.61 23.89
N SER A 718 13.38 -22.30 23.82
CA SER A 718 12.34 -21.66 24.65
C SER A 718 11.46 -20.71 23.85
N LEU A 719 10.17 -20.80 24.14
CA LEU A 719 9.10 -19.97 23.59
C LEU A 719 8.17 -19.55 24.73
N ALA A 720 8.15 -18.25 25.04
CA ALA A 720 7.24 -17.71 26.05
C ALA A 720 6.22 -16.73 25.43
N PHE A 721 4.96 -16.85 25.82
CA PHE A 721 3.83 -16.06 25.31
C PHE A 721 2.69 -16.01 26.34
N LYS A 722 1.66 -15.20 26.08
CA LYS A 722 0.46 -15.15 26.92
C LYS A 722 -0.69 -15.97 26.33
N GLY A 723 -1.41 -16.70 27.17
CA GLY A 723 -2.66 -17.37 26.79
C GLY A 723 -3.81 -16.37 26.62
N SER A 724 -4.94 -16.84 26.08
CA SER A 724 -6.15 -16.03 25.87
C SER A 724 -6.79 -15.51 27.17
N THR A 725 -6.53 -16.17 28.30
CA THR A 725 -6.92 -15.76 29.65
C THR A 725 -5.92 -14.77 30.29
N GLY A 726 -4.80 -14.49 29.62
CA GLY A 726 -3.72 -13.63 30.11
C GLY A 726 -2.63 -14.33 30.93
N GLU A 727 -2.74 -15.64 31.15
CA GLU A 727 -1.72 -16.45 31.83
C GLU A 727 -0.42 -16.53 31.02
N ASN A 728 0.73 -16.64 31.69
CA ASN A 728 2.02 -16.77 31.00
C ASN A 728 2.34 -18.25 30.76
N HIS A 729 2.66 -18.60 29.51
CA HIS A 729 3.17 -19.91 29.12
C HIS A 729 4.64 -19.77 28.76
N ASP A 730 5.52 -20.57 29.37
CA ASP A 730 6.94 -20.71 28.99
C ASP A 730 7.18 -22.17 28.64
N VAL A 731 7.27 -22.44 27.33
CA VAL A 731 7.48 -23.78 26.80
C VAL A 731 8.95 -23.96 26.51
N VAL A 732 9.51 -25.07 26.99
CA VAL A 732 10.92 -25.40 26.83
C VAL A 732 11.05 -26.76 26.15
N ALA A 733 11.83 -26.83 25.06
CA ALA A 733 12.19 -28.06 24.37
C ALA A 733 13.62 -28.46 24.71
N GLN A 734 13.82 -29.77 24.91
CA GLN A 734 15.15 -30.34 25.08
C GLN A 734 15.97 -30.27 23.78
N CYS A 735 17.29 -30.23 23.95
CA CYS A 735 18.23 -30.27 22.83
C CYS A 735 18.12 -31.63 22.12
N PRO A 736 17.99 -31.67 20.78
CA PRO A 736 17.96 -32.93 20.05
C PRO A 736 19.26 -33.71 20.24
N ALA A 737 19.18 -35.03 20.17
CA ALA A 737 20.30 -35.92 20.51
C ALA A 737 21.57 -35.63 19.69
N ASP A 738 21.43 -35.21 18.43
CA ASP A 738 22.53 -34.84 17.54
C ASP A 738 23.31 -33.63 18.10
N LEU A 739 22.61 -32.56 18.46
CA LEU A 739 23.21 -31.36 19.04
C LEU A 739 23.69 -31.60 20.46
N LEU A 740 22.97 -32.39 21.26
CA LEU A 740 23.37 -32.69 22.62
C LEU A 740 24.69 -33.45 22.67
N ASN A 741 24.84 -34.50 21.87
CA ASN A 741 26.09 -35.26 21.78
C ASN A 741 27.24 -34.39 21.24
N PHE A 742 26.95 -33.49 20.29
CA PHE A 742 27.92 -32.53 19.80
C PHE A 742 28.40 -31.57 20.89
N LEU A 743 27.47 -31.01 21.67
CA LEU A 743 27.77 -30.07 22.76
C LEU A 743 28.58 -30.73 23.88
N LEU A 744 28.20 -31.94 24.31
CA LEU A 744 28.90 -32.71 25.34
C LEU A 744 30.28 -33.21 24.89
N GLY A 745 30.55 -33.23 23.58
CA GLY A 745 31.88 -33.53 23.04
C GLY A 745 32.86 -32.35 23.13
N ILE A 746 32.36 -31.14 23.41
CA ILE A 746 33.16 -29.90 23.47
C ILE A 746 33.17 -29.30 24.87
N PHE A 747 32.03 -29.29 25.55
CA PHE A 747 31.85 -28.68 26.87
C PHE A 747 31.56 -29.76 27.92
N ASP A 748 32.07 -29.59 29.14
CA ASP A 748 31.62 -30.41 30.26
C ASP A 748 30.18 -30.01 30.61
N ALA A 749 29.35 -30.96 31.04
CA ALA A 749 27.97 -30.69 31.46
C ALA A 749 27.88 -29.65 32.60
N ARG A 750 28.98 -29.48 33.36
CA ARG A 750 29.12 -28.49 34.44
C ARG A 750 29.36 -27.07 33.95
N ASP A 751 29.82 -26.90 32.71
CA ASP A 751 30.07 -25.59 32.10
C ASP A 751 28.77 -24.89 31.67
N PHE A 752 27.66 -25.62 31.63
CA PHE A 752 26.36 -25.07 31.32
C PHE A 752 25.74 -24.38 32.55
N PRO A 753 25.18 -23.17 32.41
CA PRO A 753 24.44 -22.53 33.49
C PRO A 753 23.31 -23.44 34.00
N ASN A 754 22.99 -23.36 35.29
CA ASN A 754 21.94 -24.18 35.93
C ASN A 754 20.61 -24.14 35.15
N GLU A 755 20.28 -22.98 34.55
CA GLU A 755 19.09 -22.78 33.72
C GLU A 755 19.07 -23.62 32.45
N LEU A 756 20.20 -24.17 31.99
CA LEU A 756 20.29 -25.00 30.78
C LEU A 756 20.78 -26.42 31.09
N GLN A 757 21.15 -26.74 32.33
CA GLN A 757 21.52 -28.09 32.72
C GLN A 757 20.39 -29.09 32.46
N HIS A 758 19.13 -28.68 32.63
CA HIS A 758 17.95 -29.51 32.32
C HIS A 758 17.75 -29.75 30.81
N LEU A 759 18.36 -28.94 29.94
CA LEU A 759 18.35 -29.12 28.48
C LEU A 759 19.43 -30.08 27.99
N VAL A 760 20.46 -30.29 28.82
CA VAL A 760 21.68 -31.03 28.50
C VAL A 760 21.78 -32.34 29.32
N SER A 761 20.89 -32.55 30.30
CA SER A 761 20.77 -33.82 31.02
C SER A 761 20.19 -34.90 30.10
N ARG A 762 20.93 -36.00 29.88
CA ARG A 762 20.37 -37.20 29.25
C ARG A 762 19.19 -37.68 30.11
N GLN A 763 18.00 -37.83 29.51
CA GLN A 763 16.97 -38.63 30.15
C GLN A 763 17.55 -40.04 30.35
N GLY A 764 17.56 -40.50 31.61
CA GLY A 764 18.10 -41.79 32.01
C GLY A 764 17.32 -42.96 31.47
#